data_AF-A0A3S9EY31-F1
#
_entry.id   AF-A0A3S9EY31-F1
#
_cell.length_a   1.000
_cell.length_b   1.000
_cell.length_c   1.000
_cell.angle_alpha   90.00
_cell.angle_beta   90.00
_cell.angle_gamma   90.00
#
_symmetry.space_group_name_H-M   'P 1'
#
loop_
_entity.id
_entity.type
_entity.pdbx_description
1 polymer ?
#
loop_
_entity_poly.entity_id
_entity_poly.type
_entity_poly.pdbx_seq_one_letter_code
_entity_poly.pdbx_strand_id
1 'polypeptide(L)'
;MNSLVQQLTDCEAAARKTDVPEEAVELISRVVDAASAILEYRASLPAAEAQTIMPDDKVRRCCQIVCDAANEVDKLGLSTITKLDKKTKKAAGMVDKLYSYSQADRQELLILNVENHHTAAIKWWEKKAWRSERQRSACAATASLSSGTPVMREAERCALRLRAGSVLSVRIWLVRERIGLARAKIELRASRFEPDLKELLVGRNGVVQLMASAVQEALRALSLAKGIMDDGKALNAHDCAVVEKIMERLSDFGLALHEVHTKLSHTYPDAGLPLKLFERIVDDAWITAHDAMHLLNLQSPPSAIMAPQAQAGAAMPARAGAAIPADTAGTAAVSEGTTARRKGKSKHKSAARAGTSAAGQPSTPVAANAGTVPAAKVLARSDQVASTQVRAQEVAASSSGAGSTIGGAALSMEVLTERLKRLDELLQFDLAGQQSVVSQVRQMKPEEAGKVVDDVAQYLRAQAIEMQTCLAGLQGRNVRLLLTSTQLPKVHERTDQLKGLLNMVLGQANALNEGKAGITTDCMKTYAFPAQKYLEHLCNADELMPPEAPVALRGEPGKLFEMKLQPKMLVNGAMPSPMWVHIHTSRPVMARNLEGLADSEFTACHVKSNEQRGYNREREEADARSGREKVIIHRGKLTPAFCKSLLTSGLGRQPRHSRAELPSAQAA
;
A
#
# COMPACT_ATOMS: atom_id res chain seq x y z
N MET A 1 12.15 -36.85 1.59
CA MET A 1 13.48 -37.06 2.22
C MET A 1 14.39 -38.00 1.43
N ASN A 2 14.07 -39.28 1.21
CA ASN A 2 14.98 -40.25 0.58
C ASN A 2 15.58 -39.80 -0.78
N SER A 3 14.75 -39.19 -1.64
CA SER A 3 15.22 -38.63 -2.92
C SER A 3 16.26 -37.50 -2.74
N LEU A 4 16.12 -36.64 -1.73
CA LEU A 4 17.07 -35.55 -1.46
C LEU A 4 18.41 -36.09 -0.92
N VAL A 5 18.36 -37.11 -0.07
CA VAL A 5 19.57 -37.78 0.44
C VAL A 5 20.33 -38.49 -0.69
N GLN A 6 19.61 -39.14 -1.60
CA GLN A 6 20.22 -39.75 -2.78
C GLN A 6 20.87 -38.68 -3.67
N GLN A 7 20.17 -37.58 -3.92
CA GLN A 7 20.69 -36.47 -4.72
C GLN A 7 21.98 -35.87 -4.11
N LEU A 8 22.03 -35.70 -2.78
CA LEU A 8 23.25 -35.27 -2.09
C LEU A 8 24.40 -36.26 -2.32
N THR A 9 24.13 -37.56 -2.16
CA THR A 9 25.11 -38.63 -2.37
C THR A 9 25.66 -38.61 -3.79
N ASP A 10 24.79 -38.46 -4.80
CA ASP A 10 25.19 -38.39 -6.20
C ASP A 10 26.03 -37.15 -6.49
N CYS A 11 25.69 -36.00 -5.88
CA CYS A 11 26.46 -34.76 -6.01
C CYS A 11 27.84 -34.88 -5.35
N GLU A 12 27.94 -35.46 -4.16
CA GLU A 12 29.23 -35.69 -3.48
C GLU A 12 30.11 -36.66 -4.29
N ALA A 13 29.52 -37.71 -4.87
CA ALA A 13 30.23 -38.65 -5.72
C ALA A 13 30.73 -38.00 -7.03
N ALA A 14 29.94 -37.08 -7.61
CA ALA A 14 30.36 -36.32 -8.78
C ALA A 14 31.51 -35.34 -8.45
N ALA A 15 31.39 -34.60 -7.34
CA ALA A 15 32.42 -33.64 -6.91
C ALA A 15 33.79 -34.30 -6.67
N ARG A 16 33.82 -35.53 -6.16
CA ARG A 16 35.07 -36.28 -5.93
C ARG A 16 35.76 -36.80 -7.20
N LYS A 17 35.09 -36.77 -8.36
CA LYS A 17 35.59 -37.38 -9.61
C LYS A 17 36.34 -36.41 -10.52
N THR A 18 36.27 -35.11 -10.27
CA THR A 18 36.95 -34.12 -11.11
C THR A 18 38.18 -33.56 -10.41
N ASP A 19 39.30 -33.53 -11.14
CA ASP A 19 40.52 -32.81 -10.74
C ASP A 19 40.60 -31.43 -11.42
N VAL A 20 39.61 -31.07 -12.24
CA VAL A 20 39.58 -29.80 -12.98
C VAL A 20 39.02 -28.70 -12.07
N PRO A 21 39.81 -27.66 -11.71
CA PRO A 21 39.39 -26.69 -10.70
C PRO A 21 38.10 -25.92 -11.03
N GLU A 22 37.86 -25.60 -12.31
CA GLU A 22 36.66 -24.87 -12.74
C GLU A 22 35.40 -25.75 -12.68
N GLU A 23 35.52 -27.02 -13.06
CA GLU A 23 34.43 -28.00 -12.97
C GLU A 23 34.15 -28.37 -11.51
N ALA A 24 35.20 -28.52 -10.69
CA ALA A 24 35.11 -28.77 -9.26
C ALA A 24 34.28 -27.69 -8.55
N VAL A 25 34.45 -26.41 -8.90
CA VAL A 25 33.67 -25.31 -8.32
C VAL A 25 32.16 -25.48 -8.55
N GLU A 26 31.75 -25.86 -9.75
CA GLU A 26 30.33 -26.07 -10.07
C GLU A 26 29.78 -27.35 -9.43
N LEU A 27 30.55 -28.45 -9.45
CA LEU A 27 30.13 -29.71 -8.83
C LEU A 27 30.03 -29.61 -7.31
N ILE A 28 30.98 -28.95 -6.64
CA ILE A 28 30.91 -28.72 -5.19
C ILE A 28 29.78 -27.74 -4.85
N SER A 29 29.48 -26.75 -5.71
CA SER A 29 28.32 -25.86 -5.51
C SER A 29 27.00 -26.64 -5.52
N ARG A 30 26.88 -27.71 -6.34
CA ARG A 30 25.71 -28.61 -6.30
C ARG A 30 25.59 -29.41 -5.00
N VAL A 31 26.71 -29.72 -4.34
CA VAL A 31 26.69 -30.32 -2.98
C VAL A 31 26.07 -29.34 -1.98
N VAL A 32 26.44 -28.05 -2.06
CA VAL A 32 25.83 -26.98 -1.24
C VAL A 32 24.32 -26.90 -1.47
N ASP A 33 23.87 -26.92 -2.73
CA ASP A 33 22.44 -26.95 -3.09
C ASP A 33 21.71 -28.15 -2.48
N ALA A 34 22.21 -29.36 -2.74
CA ALA A 34 21.56 -30.60 -2.33
C ALA A 34 21.48 -30.71 -0.80
N ALA A 35 22.56 -30.36 -0.08
CA ALA A 35 22.56 -30.38 1.38
C ALA A 35 21.67 -29.27 1.97
N SER A 36 21.61 -28.09 1.34
CA SER A 36 20.70 -27.01 1.77
C SER A 36 19.24 -27.38 1.57
N ALA A 37 18.89 -28.05 0.46
CA ALA A 37 17.54 -28.51 0.17
C ALA A 37 17.03 -29.50 1.23
N ILE A 38 17.90 -30.35 1.78
CA ILE A 38 17.56 -31.25 2.89
C ILE A 38 17.20 -30.43 4.15
N LEU A 39 17.99 -29.40 4.48
CA LEU A 39 17.75 -28.54 5.63
C LEU A 39 16.48 -27.70 5.46
N GLU A 40 16.23 -27.15 4.27
CA GLU A 40 15.02 -26.41 3.91
C GLU A 40 13.78 -27.31 3.98
N TYR A 41 13.87 -28.54 3.47
CA TYR A 41 12.79 -29.52 3.59
C TYR A 41 12.52 -29.90 5.04
N ARG A 42 13.54 -30.03 5.89
CA ARG A 42 13.30 -30.25 7.33
C ARG A 42 12.61 -29.04 7.97
N ALA A 43 13.01 -27.83 7.60
CA ALA A 43 12.45 -26.59 8.17
C ALA A 43 10.98 -26.35 7.77
N SER A 44 10.49 -26.96 6.68
CA SER A 44 9.08 -26.86 6.27
C SER A 44 8.14 -27.81 7.01
N LEU A 45 8.67 -28.76 7.79
CA LEU A 45 7.89 -29.76 8.52
C LEU A 45 7.56 -29.30 9.95
N PRO A 46 6.43 -29.74 10.52
CA PRO A 46 6.14 -29.58 11.95
C PRO A 46 7.26 -30.18 12.83
N ALA A 47 7.56 -29.58 13.97
CA ALA A 47 8.72 -29.93 14.79
C ALA A 47 8.83 -31.43 15.15
N ALA A 48 7.70 -32.07 15.51
CA ALA A 48 7.67 -33.49 15.85
C ALA A 48 7.95 -34.40 14.63
N GLU A 49 7.46 -34.02 13.46
CA GLU A 49 7.68 -34.74 12.21
C GLU A 49 9.11 -34.52 11.69
N ALA A 50 9.60 -33.29 11.75
CA ALA A 50 10.97 -32.91 11.41
C ALA A 50 12.00 -33.74 12.19
N GLN A 51 11.78 -33.94 13.49
CA GLN A 51 12.67 -34.70 14.35
C GLN A 51 12.63 -36.22 14.07
N THR A 52 11.47 -36.74 13.66
CA THR A 52 11.31 -38.15 13.28
C THR A 52 11.97 -38.44 11.94
N ILE A 53 11.80 -37.56 10.96
CA ILE A 53 12.34 -37.71 9.61
C ILE A 53 13.85 -37.44 9.58
N MET A 54 14.32 -36.44 10.34
CA MET A 54 15.70 -36.02 10.38
C MET A 54 16.12 -35.62 11.79
N PRO A 55 16.71 -36.59 12.54
CA PRO A 55 17.25 -36.33 13.86
C PRO A 55 18.37 -35.28 13.84
N ASP A 56 18.57 -34.64 14.99
CA ASP A 56 19.41 -33.44 15.14
C ASP A 56 20.90 -33.66 14.83
N ASP A 57 21.42 -34.88 15.01
CA ASP A 57 22.77 -35.26 14.59
C ASP A 57 22.93 -35.21 13.06
N LYS A 58 21.90 -35.64 12.31
CA LYS A 58 21.88 -35.53 10.85
C LYS A 58 21.80 -34.08 10.40
N VAL A 59 21.07 -33.22 11.13
CA VAL A 59 21.00 -31.78 10.84
C VAL A 59 22.38 -31.14 10.95
N ARG A 60 23.09 -31.45 12.05
CA ARG A 60 24.48 -31.00 12.24
C ARG A 60 25.39 -31.50 11.14
N ARG A 61 25.24 -32.77 10.73
CA ARG A 61 26.04 -33.34 9.65
C ARG A 61 25.79 -32.62 8.31
N CYS A 62 24.53 -32.38 7.95
CA CYS A 62 24.19 -31.62 6.74
C CYS A 62 24.71 -30.18 6.81
N CYS A 63 24.61 -29.51 7.96
CA CYS A 63 25.19 -28.19 8.14
C CYS A 63 26.71 -28.19 7.93
N GLN A 64 27.40 -29.20 8.45
CA GLN A 64 28.85 -29.36 8.24
C GLN A 64 29.19 -29.54 6.76
N ILE A 65 28.43 -30.39 6.04
CA ILE A 65 28.61 -30.61 4.59
C ILE A 65 28.45 -29.30 3.81
N VAL A 66 27.39 -28.52 4.09
CA VAL A 66 27.17 -27.20 3.47
C VAL A 66 28.37 -26.27 3.74
N CYS A 67 28.82 -26.21 5.00
CA CYS A 67 29.92 -25.34 5.40
C CYS A 67 31.24 -25.74 4.72
N ASP A 68 31.58 -27.01 4.72
CA ASP A 68 32.83 -27.53 4.17
C ASP A 68 32.89 -27.36 2.65
N ALA A 69 31.84 -27.77 1.94
CA ALA A 69 31.74 -27.61 0.50
C ALA A 69 31.86 -26.14 0.08
N ALA A 70 31.17 -25.23 0.76
CA ALA A 70 31.26 -23.81 0.45
C ALA A 70 32.64 -23.21 0.76
N ASN A 71 33.29 -23.63 1.86
CA ASN A 71 34.66 -23.20 2.17
C ASN A 71 35.68 -23.75 1.14
N GLU A 72 35.46 -24.96 0.63
CA GLU A 72 36.29 -25.56 -0.42
C GLU A 72 36.20 -24.79 -1.74
N VAL A 73 34.99 -24.43 -2.17
CA VAL A 73 34.76 -23.56 -3.34
C VAL A 73 35.46 -22.21 -3.15
N ASP A 74 35.38 -21.62 -1.96
CA ASP A 74 36.03 -20.35 -1.66
C ASP A 74 37.57 -20.45 -1.73
N LYS A 75 38.15 -21.57 -1.29
CA LYS A 75 39.60 -21.84 -1.41
C LYS A 75 40.01 -21.97 -2.87
N LEU A 76 39.29 -22.77 -3.67
CA LEU A 76 39.56 -22.96 -5.10
C LEU A 76 39.40 -21.64 -5.87
N GLY A 77 38.39 -20.83 -5.50
CA GLY A 77 38.07 -19.55 -6.11
C GLY A 77 38.99 -18.39 -5.74
N LEU A 78 39.90 -18.55 -4.77
CA LEU A 78 40.75 -17.46 -4.25
C LEU A 78 41.65 -16.85 -5.33
N SER A 79 42.24 -17.70 -6.19
CA SER A 79 43.08 -17.22 -7.29
C SER A 79 42.28 -16.44 -8.33
N THR A 80 41.05 -16.87 -8.61
CA THR A 80 40.12 -16.22 -9.54
C THR A 80 39.71 -14.84 -9.04
N ILE A 81 39.29 -14.71 -7.78
CA ILE A 81 38.92 -13.40 -7.24
C ILE A 81 40.10 -12.44 -7.16
N THR A 82 41.29 -12.94 -6.81
CA THR A 82 42.50 -12.11 -6.79
C THR A 82 42.83 -11.57 -8.19
N LYS A 83 42.66 -12.38 -9.24
CA LYS A 83 42.82 -11.94 -10.63
C LYS A 83 41.74 -10.93 -11.03
N LEU A 84 40.48 -11.14 -10.63
CA LEU A 84 39.37 -10.24 -10.93
C LEU A 84 39.55 -8.87 -10.24
N ASP A 85 39.90 -8.83 -8.95
CA ASP A 85 40.14 -7.57 -8.23
C ASP A 85 41.33 -6.79 -8.81
N LYS A 86 42.40 -7.47 -9.25
CA LYS A 86 43.50 -6.82 -9.98
C LYS A 86 43.01 -6.21 -11.30
N LYS A 87 42.15 -6.90 -12.04
CA LYS A 87 41.58 -6.41 -13.30
C LYS A 87 40.67 -5.21 -13.07
N THR A 88 39.78 -5.25 -12.08
CA THR A 88 38.86 -4.13 -11.78
C THR A 88 39.60 -2.90 -11.25
N LYS A 89 40.64 -3.08 -10.40
CA LYS A 89 41.53 -1.98 -9.99
C LYS A 89 42.29 -1.36 -11.16
N LYS A 90 42.81 -2.20 -12.08
CA LYS A 90 43.49 -1.72 -13.30
C LYS A 90 42.51 -0.97 -14.21
N ALA A 91 41.27 -1.45 -14.32
CA ALA A 91 40.20 -0.85 -15.10
C ALA A 91 39.83 0.54 -14.58
N ALA A 92 39.73 0.73 -13.26
CA ALA A 92 39.51 2.04 -12.65
C ALA A 92 40.61 3.06 -13.02
N GLY A 93 41.88 2.64 -13.03
CA GLY A 93 43.01 3.48 -13.47
C GLY A 93 43.11 3.72 -14.98
N MET A 94 42.25 3.08 -15.80
CA MET A 94 42.18 3.33 -17.25
C MET A 94 41.21 4.46 -17.60
N VAL A 95 40.30 4.85 -16.69
CA VAL A 95 39.35 5.96 -16.89
C VAL A 95 40.11 7.26 -17.17
N ASP A 96 41.16 7.55 -16.40
CA ASP A 96 42.02 8.74 -16.58
C ASP A 96 42.77 8.75 -17.93
N LYS A 97 43.01 7.56 -18.50
CA LYS A 97 43.71 7.40 -19.79
C LYS A 97 42.77 7.45 -20.98
N LEU A 98 41.46 7.41 -20.79
CA LEU A 98 40.47 7.40 -21.87
C LEU A 98 40.65 8.61 -22.80
N TYR A 99 40.89 9.79 -22.23
CA TYR A 99 41.08 11.05 -22.96
C TYR A 99 42.42 11.14 -23.74
N SER A 100 43.35 10.20 -23.52
CA SER A 100 44.61 10.12 -24.28
C SER A 100 44.48 9.37 -25.60
N TYR A 101 43.36 8.68 -25.84
CA TYR A 101 43.10 7.98 -27.10
C TYR A 101 42.35 8.90 -28.07
N SER A 102 42.90 9.10 -29.26
CA SER A 102 42.34 9.97 -30.31
C SER A 102 41.25 9.31 -31.18
N GLN A 103 41.12 7.98 -31.15
CA GLN A 103 40.16 7.22 -31.98
C GLN A 103 38.96 6.74 -31.16
N ALA A 104 37.75 7.03 -31.63
CA ALA A 104 36.48 6.67 -30.99
C ALA A 104 36.32 5.14 -30.80
N ASP A 105 36.72 4.33 -31.80
CA ASP A 105 36.63 2.86 -31.71
C ASP A 105 37.50 2.28 -30.59
N ARG A 106 38.68 2.86 -30.37
CA ARG A 106 39.58 2.46 -29.28
C ARG A 106 39.03 2.85 -27.91
N GLN A 107 38.33 3.98 -27.83
CA GLN A 107 37.64 4.40 -26.61
C GLN A 107 36.49 3.43 -26.28
N GLU A 108 35.63 3.09 -27.24
CA GLU A 108 34.51 2.17 -26.98
C GLU A 108 34.98 0.75 -26.61
N LEU A 109 36.06 0.26 -27.24
CA LEU A 109 36.66 -1.03 -26.87
C LEU A 109 37.21 -1.02 -25.43
N LEU A 110 37.82 0.09 -24.99
CA LEU A 110 38.30 0.24 -23.62
C LEU A 110 37.13 0.25 -22.63
N ILE A 111 36.05 0.97 -22.96
CA ILE A 111 34.84 1.02 -22.14
C ILE A 111 34.26 -0.38 -21.96
N LEU A 112 34.09 -1.12 -23.06
CA LEU A 112 33.57 -2.48 -23.02
C LEU A 112 34.46 -3.40 -22.17
N ASN A 113 35.78 -3.26 -22.24
CA ASN A 113 36.70 -4.06 -21.44
C ASN A 113 36.58 -3.77 -19.94
N VAL A 114 36.46 -2.49 -19.55
CA VAL A 114 36.22 -2.07 -18.16
C VAL A 114 34.88 -2.64 -17.65
N GLU A 115 33.82 -2.50 -18.43
CA GLU A 115 32.49 -3.04 -18.08
C GLU A 115 32.52 -4.57 -17.94
N ASN A 116 33.24 -5.28 -18.81
CA ASN A 116 33.39 -6.73 -18.75
C ASN A 116 34.15 -7.19 -17.49
N HIS A 117 35.16 -6.44 -17.05
CA HIS A 117 35.89 -6.76 -15.82
C HIS A 117 34.99 -6.66 -14.58
N HIS A 118 34.20 -5.59 -14.44
CA HIS A 118 33.24 -5.49 -13.34
C HIS A 118 32.13 -6.52 -13.45
N THR A 119 31.60 -6.79 -14.65
CA THR A 119 30.55 -7.80 -14.85
C THR A 119 31.03 -9.19 -14.44
N ALA A 120 32.27 -9.56 -14.77
CA ALA A 120 32.86 -10.82 -14.33
C ALA A 120 33.04 -10.89 -12.80
N ALA A 121 33.45 -9.79 -12.17
CA ALA A 121 33.56 -9.69 -10.71
C ALA A 121 32.19 -9.80 -10.02
N ILE A 122 31.17 -9.10 -10.52
CA ILE A 122 29.78 -9.15 -10.02
C ILE A 122 29.27 -10.60 -10.05
N LYS A 123 29.37 -11.30 -11.19
CA LYS A 123 28.93 -12.70 -11.32
C LYS A 123 29.60 -13.62 -10.29
N TRP A 124 30.89 -13.41 -10.03
CA TRP A 124 31.61 -14.20 -9.04
C TRP A 124 31.13 -13.90 -7.61
N TRP A 125 30.97 -12.62 -7.27
CA TRP A 125 30.47 -12.21 -5.95
C TRP A 125 29.02 -12.61 -5.70
N GLU A 126 28.15 -12.62 -6.72
CA GLU A 126 26.78 -13.12 -6.62
C GLU A 126 26.75 -14.60 -6.24
N LYS A 127 27.54 -15.42 -6.94
CA LYS A 127 27.68 -16.85 -6.60
C LYS A 127 28.23 -17.04 -5.18
N LYS A 128 29.16 -16.20 -4.76
CA LYS A 128 29.72 -16.26 -3.39
C LYS A 128 28.70 -15.82 -2.33
N ALA A 129 27.97 -14.74 -2.57
CA ALA A 129 26.92 -14.25 -1.67
C ALA A 129 25.87 -15.32 -1.44
N TRP A 130 25.43 -15.98 -2.51
CA TRP A 130 24.50 -17.09 -2.46
C TRP A 130 25.03 -18.26 -1.59
N ARG A 131 26.29 -18.70 -1.80
CA ARG A 131 26.90 -19.76 -0.96
C ARG A 131 27.00 -19.35 0.50
N SER A 132 27.45 -18.13 0.79
CA SER A 132 27.54 -17.63 2.16
C SER A 132 26.16 -17.57 2.84
N GLU A 133 25.11 -17.25 2.09
CA GLU A 133 23.73 -17.27 2.59
C GLU A 133 23.25 -18.70 2.91
N ARG A 134 23.60 -19.68 2.08
CA ARG A 134 23.35 -21.11 2.37
C ARG A 134 24.10 -21.56 3.64
N GLN A 135 25.37 -21.18 3.80
CA GLN A 135 26.13 -21.47 5.03
C GLN A 135 25.47 -20.86 6.27
N ARG A 136 25.06 -19.58 6.22
CA ARG A 136 24.37 -18.92 7.33
C ARG A 136 23.06 -19.64 7.67
N SER A 137 22.27 -19.99 6.67
CA SER A 137 20.99 -20.70 6.85
C SER A 137 21.20 -22.08 7.47
N ALA A 138 22.23 -22.80 7.04
CA ALA A 138 22.60 -24.08 7.62
C ALA A 138 23.03 -23.96 9.09
N CYS A 139 23.84 -22.96 9.44
CA CYS A 139 24.20 -22.69 10.83
C CYS A 139 23.01 -22.22 11.68
N ALA A 140 22.03 -21.53 11.10
CA ALA A 140 20.80 -21.17 11.80
C ALA A 140 19.94 -22.40 12.13
N ALA A 141 19.91 -23.40 11.22
CA ALA A 141 19.22 -24.65 11.44
C ALA A 141 19.83 -25.48 12.58
N THR A 142 21.13 -25.38 12.84
CA THR A 142 21.78 -26.04 13.98
C THR A 142 21.68 -25.24 15.27
N ALA A 143 21.85 -23.91 15.21
CA ALA A 143 21.75 -23.04 16.39
C ALA A 143 20.35 -23.01 17.03
N SER A 144 19.31 -23.42 16.29
CA SER A 144 17.92 -23.54 16.75
C SER A 144 17.59 -24.90 17.39
N LEU A 145 18.53 -25.87 17.40
CA LEU A 145 18.30 -27.19 17.97
C LEU A 145 18.32 -27.14 19.51
N SER A 146 17.35 -27.81 20.12
CA SER A 146 17.26 -27.94 21.58
C SER A 146 18.13 -29.07 22.13
N SER A 147 18.49 -30.07 21.31
CA SER A 147 19.33 -31.19 21.71
C SER A 147 20.82 -30.81 21.62
N GLY A 148 21.39 -30.28 22.69
CA GLY A 148 22.82 -29.93 22.66
C GLY A 148 23.36 -29.55 24.02
N THR A 149 24.59 -30.01 24.31
CA THR A 149 25.32 -29.54 25.49
C THR A 149 25.52 -28.02 25.41
N PRO A 150 25.71 -27.32 26.53
CA PRO A 150 26.00 -25.89 26.51
C PRO A 150 27.19 -25.53 25.59
N VAL A 151 28.22 -26.38 25.55
CA VAL A 151 29.40 -26.23 24.68
C VAL A 151 29.02 -26.32 23.20
N MET A 152 28.21 -27.31 22.82
CA MET A 152 27.73 -27.45 21.43
C MET A 152 26.90 -26.24 20.99
N ARG A 153 25.98 -25.80 21.85
CA ARG A 153 25.12 -24.64 21.57
C ARG A 153 25.93 -23.36 21.38
N GLU A 154 26.99 -23.15 22.16
CA GLU A 154 27.86 -21.98 21.94
C GLU A 154 28.68 -22.12 20.65
N ALA A 155 29.22 -23.30 20.34
CA ALA A 155 29.93 -23.52 19.07
C ALA A 155 29.02 -23.27 17.85
N GLU A 156 27.76 -23.69 17.90
CA GLU A 156 26.76 -23.46 16.86
C GLU A 156 26.41 -21.96 16.72
N ARG A 157 26.30 -21.23 17.84
CA ARG A 157 26.13 -19.76 17.81
C ARG A 157 27.34 -19.05 17.23
N CYS A 158 28.55 -19.46 17.61
CA CYS A 158 29.76 -18.89 17.04
C CYS A 158 29.82 -19.11 15.53
N ALA A 159 29.52 -20.32 15.07
CA ALA A 159 29.42 -20.62 13.64
C ALA A 159 28.39 -19.72 12.94
N LEU A 160 27.19 -19.54 13.52
CA LEU A 160 26.17 -18.66 12.97
C LEU A 160 26.63 -17.19 12.89
N ARG A 161 27.27 -16.65 13.92
CA ARG A 161 27.83 -15.29 13.92
C ARG A 161 28.90 -15.12 12.86
N LEU A 162 29.84 -16.05 12.76
CA LEU A 162 30.89 -16.06 11.74
C LEU A 162 30.29 -16.07 10.31
N ARG A 163 29.27 -16.90 10.06
CA ARG A 163 28.62 -16.94 8.74
C ARG A 163 27.79 -15.69 8.46
N ALA A 164 27.13 -15.10 9.45
CA ALA A 164 26.47 -13.81 9.29
C ALA A 164 27.46 -12.68 8.94
N GLY A 165 28.63 -12.63 9.61
CA GLY A 165 29.70 -11.70 9.29
C GLY A 165 30.28 -11.90 7.89
N SER A 166 30.44 -13.17 7.48
CA SER A 166 30.88 -13.53 6.12
C SER A 166 29.90 -13.04 5.05
N VAL A 167 28.58 -13.23 5.25
CA VAL A 167 27.55 -12.72 4.33
C VAL A 167 27.63 -11.20 4.20
N LEU A 168 27.69 -10.48 5.34
CA LEU A 168 27.81 -9.02 5.34
C LEU A 168 29.03 -8.56 4.54
N SER A 169 30.20 -9.14 4.81
CA SER A 169 31.44 -8.84 4.11
C SER A 169 31.31 -9.04 2.60
N VAL A 170 30.81 -10.20 2.18
CA VAL A 170 30.63 -10.56 0.77
C VAL A 170 29.67 -9.61 0.06
N ARG A 171 28.55 -9.23 0.68
CA ARG A 171 27.60 -8.30 0.07
C ARG A 171 28.14 -6.88 -0.06
N ILE A 172 28.94 -6.41 0.90
CA ILE A 172 29.66 -5.13 0.77
C ILE A 172 30.57 -5.14 -0.47
N TRP A 173 31.28 -6.24 -0.72
CA TRP A 173 32.08 -6.39 -1.95
C TRP A 173 31.23 -6.45 -3.22
N LEU A 174 30.07 -7.10 -3.19
CA LEU A 174 29.14 -7.11 -4.33
C LEU A 174 28.62 -5.69 -4.66
N VAL A 175 28.20 -4.93 -3.63
CA VAL A 175 27.79 -3.53 -3.76
C VAL A 175 28.91 -2.69 -4.36
N ARG A 176 30.16 -2.86 -3.88
CA ARG A 176 31.34 -2.20 -4.43
C ARG A 176 31.47 -2.45 -5.93
N GLU A 177 31.37 -3.70 -6.39
CA GLU A 177 31.56 -4.02 -7.82
C GLU A 177 30.42 -3.48 -8.70
N ARG A 178 29.16 -3.51 -8.22
CA ARG A 178 28.03 -2.90 -8.94
C ARG A 178 28.16 -1.39 -9.04
N ILE A 179 28.59 -0.74 -7.96
CA ILE A 179 28.93 0.69 -7.97
C ILE A 179 30.09 0.99 -8.91
N GLY A 180 31.13 0.14 -8.93
CA GLY A 180 32.22 0.24 -9.89
C GLY A 180 31.74 0.21 -11.35
N LEU A 181 30.85 -0.73 -11.68
CA LEU A 181 30.22 -0.80 -13.01
C LEU A 181 29.38 0.44 -13.33
N ALA A 182 28.56 0.91 -12.39
CA ALA A 182 27.73 2.09 -12.56
C ALA A 182 28.58 3.34 -12.81
N ARG A 183 29.63 3.53 -12.00
CA ARG A 183 30.59 4.62 -12.17
C ARG A 183 31.29 4.53 -13.52
N ALA A 184 31.80 3.38 -13.91
CA ALA A 184 32.42 3.20 -15.22
C ALA A 184 31.47 3.57 -16.36
N LYS A 185 30.20 3.16 -16.30
CA LYS A 185 29.19 3.48 -17.31
C LYS A 185 28.90 4.98 -17.44
N ILE A 186 29.02 5.72 -16.33
CA ILE A 186 28.79 7.18 -16.27
C ILE A 186 30.07 7.94 -16.62
N GLU A 187 31.15 7.74 -15.87
CA GLU A 187 32.40 8.49 -15.95
C GLU A 187 33.03 8.38 -17.35
N LEU A 188 33.05 7.18 -17.94
CA LEU A 188 33.63 6.97 -19.27
C LEU A 188 32.81 7.59 -20.41
N ARG A 189 31.54 7.95 -20.15
CA ARG A 189 30.65 8.59 -21.13
C ARG A 189 30.31 10.02 -20.73
N ALA A 190 31.00 10.58 -19.72
CA ALA A 190 30.69 11.89 -19.16
C ALA A 190 30.75 13.05 -20.17
N SER A 191 31.55 12.92 -21.23
CA SER A 191 31.63 13.91 -22.31
C SER A 191 30.42 13.90 -23.25
N ARG A 192 29.60 12.84 -23.23
CA ARG A 192 28.41 12.68 -24.09
C ARG A 192 27.14 13.24 -23.45
N PHE A 193 27.18 13.60 -22.17
CA PHE A 193 26.02 14.14 -21.45
C PHE A 193 25.94 15.66 -21.60
N GLU A 194 24.70 16.16 -21.67
CA GLU A 194 24.40 17.59 -21.58
C GLU A 194 24.98 18.20 -20.29
N PRO A 195 25.38 19.49 -20.28
CA PRO A 195 26.08 20.10 -19.15
C PRO A 195 25.38 19.93 -17.80
N ASP A 196 24.06 20.13 -17.73
CA ASP A 196 23.28 20.01 -16.49
C ASP A 196 23.24 18.56 -15.98
N LEU A 197 23.07 17.60 -16.89
CA LEU A 197 23.09 16.17 -16.56
C LEU A 197 24.49 15.73 -16.13
N LYS A 198 25.52 16.24 -16.81
CA LYS A 198 26.93 15.97 -16.47
C LYS A 198 27.27 16.48 -15.07
N GLU A 199 26.82 17.68 -14.71
CA GLU A 199 27.02 18.22 -13.35
C GLU A 199 26.26 17.40 -12.30
N LEU A 200 25.03 16.97 -12.58
CA LEU A 200 24.26 16.12 -11.66
C LEU A 200 24.91 14.74 -11.43
N LEU A 201 25.56 14.18 -12.46
CA LEU A 201 26.17 12.84 -12.40
C LEU A 201 27.60 12.86 -11.87
N VAL A 202 28.45 13.75 -12.40
CA VAL A 202 29.91 13.75 -12.22
C VAL A 202 30.41 15.03 -11.52
N GLY A 203 29.52 16.00 -11.25
CA GLY A 203 29.86 17.19 -10.46
C GLY A 203 30.30 16.85 -9.04
N ARG A 204 30.77 17.84 -8.29
CA ARG A 204 31.38 17.62 -6.96
C ARG A 204 30.47 16.93 -5.95
N ASN A 205 29.16 17.15 -6.08
CA ASN A 205 28.13 16.53 -5.25
C ASN A 205 27.24 15.57 -6.06
N GLY A 206 27.75 15.10 -7.20
CA GLY A 206 26.99 14.26 -8.13
C GLY A 206 26.87 12.80 -7.68
N VAL A 207 26.09 12.04 -8.46
CA VAL A 207 25.82 10.61 -8.22
C VAL A 207 27.09 9.77 -8.07
N VAL A 208 28.10 10.03 -8.89
CA VAL A 208 29.37 9.32 -8.85
C VAL A 208 30.07 9.49 -7.51
N GLN A 209 30.06 10.70 -6.95
CA GLN A 209 30.69 10.98 -5.67
C GLN A 209 29.90 10.35 -4.52
N LEU A 210 28.56 10.44 -4.55
CA LEU A 210 27.68 9.75 -3.59
C LEU A 210 28.00 8.25 -3.52
N MET A 211 28.07 7.59 -4.68
CA MET A 211 28.40 6.16 -4.77
C MET A 211 29.82 5.85 -4.28
N ALA A 212 30.81 6.67 -4.65
CA ALA A 212 32.19 6.46 -4.25
C ALA A 212 32.37 6.58 -2.72
N SER A 213 31.77 7.61 -2.11
CA SER A 213 31.82 7.83 -0.67
C SER A 213 31.19 6.69 0.11
N ALA A 214 29.99 6.25 -0.28
CA ALA A 214 29.28 5.16 0.41
C ALA A 214 30.09 3.86 0.46
N VAL A 215 30.69 3.46 -0.67
CA VAL A 215 31.52 2.25 -0.75
C VAL A 215 32.80 2.37 0.07
N GLN A 216 33.50 3.50 -0.05
CA GLN A 216 34.74 3.72 0.68
C GLN A 216 34.51 3.68 2.19
N GLU A 217 33.41 4.26 2.64
CA GLU A 217 33.01 4.25 4.04
C GLU A 217 32.63 2.86 4.53
N ALA A 218 31.84 2.11 3.78
CA ALA A 218 31.45 0.74 4.14
C ALA A 218 32.66 -0.19 4.22
N LEU A 219 33.58 -0.13 3.25
CA LEU A 219 34.81 -0.92 3.24
C LEU A 219 35.76 -0.52 4.38
N ARG A 220 35.90 0.79 4.66
CA ARG A 220 36.71 1.27 5.78
C ARG A 220 36.15 0.76 7.10
N ALA A 221 34.83 0.87 7.31
CA ALA A 221 34.19 0.38 8.52
C ALA A 221 34.35 -1.14 8.66
N LEU A 222 34.15 -1.91 7.59
CA LEU A 222 34.39 -3.36 7.58
C LEU A 222 35.83 -3.72 7.98
N SER A 223 36.83 -2.94 7.52
CA SER A 223 38.24 -3.17 7.87
C SER A 223 38.58 -2.85 9.33
N LEU A 224 37.79 -1.97 9.96
CA LEU A 224 37.97 -1.60 11.37
C LEU A 224 37.33 -2.64 12.30
N ALA A 225 36.20 -3.23 11.89
CA ALA A 225 35.50 -4.24 12.66
C ALA A 225 36.06 -5.66 12.44
N LYS A 226 37.30 -5.87 12.88
CA LYS A 226 38.03 -7.14 12.70
C LYS A 226 37.27 -8.35 13.26
N GLY A 227 36.55 -8.16 14.37
CA GLY A 227 35.74 -9.18 15.02
C GLY A 227 34.64 -9.80 14.13
N ILE A 228 34.20 -9.12 13.06
CA ILE A 228 33.16 -9.63 12.14
C ILE A 228 33.60 -10.92 11.44
N MET A 229 34.90 -11.03 11.14
CA MET A 229 35.49 -12.12 10.37
C MET A 229 36.31 -13.08 11.25
N ASP A 230 36.35 -12.84 12.55
CA ASP A 230 37.06 -13.69 13.52
C ASP A 230 36.22 -14.95 13.84
N ASP A 231 36.73 -15.81 14.74
CA ASP A 231 36.24 -17.16 15.10
C ASP A 231 34.77 -17.29 15.58
N GLY A 232 33.93 -16.29 15.34
CA GLY A 232 32.51 -16.28 15.65
C GLY A 232 32.18 -15.83 17.07
N LYS A 233 33.18 -15.35 17.82
CA LYS A 233 32.96 -14.75 19.13
C LYS A 233 31.98 -13.58 19.06
N ALA A 234 31.34 -13.31 20.20
CA ALA A 234 30.51 -12.13 20.34
C ALA A 234 31.36 -10.87 20.10
N LEU A 235 30.83 -9.96 19.29
CA LEU A 235 31.46 -8.69 18.97
C LEU A 235 31.53 -7.83 20.24
N ASN A 236 32.66 -7.13 20.41
CA ASN A 236 32.78 -6.13 21.47
C ASN A 236 31.93 -4.88 21.11
N ALA A 237 31.75 -3.99 22.08
CA ALA A 237 30.94 -2.77 21.90
C ALA A 237 31.45 -1.87 20.76
N HIS A 238 32.77 -1.82 20.53
CA HIS A 238 33.35 -1.05 19.43
C HIS A 238 32.95 -1.64 18.07
N ASP A 239 33.14 -2.94 17.88
CA ASP A 239 32.79 -3.64 16.64
C ASP A 239 31.27 -3.56 16.37
N CYS A 240 30.43 -3.71 17.39
CA CYS A 240 28.98 -3.50 17.27
C CYS A 240 28.64 -2.08 16.79
N ALA A 241 29.24 -1.04 17.37
CA ALA A 241 29.01 0.34 16.95
C ALA A 241 29.49 0.60 15.50
N VAL A 242 30.55 -0.09 15.06
CA VAL A 242 31.01 -0.01 13.66
C VAL A 242 30.01 -0.69 12.72
N VAL A 243 29.48 -1.87 13.06
CA VAL A 243 28.46 -2.57 12.27
C VAL A 243 27.16 -1.75 12.20
N GLU A 244 26.75 -1.11 13.29
CA GLU A 244 25.60 -0.21 13.32
C GLU A 244 25.79 0.96 12.35
N LYS A 245 26.96 1.60 12.35
CA LYS A 245 27.28 2.65 11.37
C LYS A 245 27.28 2.16 9.92
N ILE A 246 27.69 0.91 9.66
CA ILE A 246 27.58 0.32 8.32
C ILE A 246 26.12 0.22 7.91
N MET A 247 25.26 -0.29 8.78
CA MET A 247 23.82 -0.40 8.54
C MET A 247 23.20 0.97 8.24
N GLU A 248 23.47 1.98 9.05
CA GLU A 248 22.93 3.33 8.87
C GLU A 248 23.37 3.94 7.53
N ARG A 249 24.67 3.93 7.25
CA ARG A 249 25.23 4.53 6.04
C ARG A 249 24.73 3.87 4.76
N LEU A 250 24.62 2.55 4.75
CA LEU A 250 24.09 1.83 3.58
C LEU A 250 22.59 2.09 3.40
N SER A 251 21.84 2.26 4.49
CA SER A 251 20.42 2.63 4.44
C SER A 251 20.23 4.04 3.86
N ASP A 252 20.99 5.01 4.37
CA ASP A 252 20.94 6.40 3.95
C ASP A 252 21.42 6.56 2.49
N PHE A 253 22.47 5.84 2.11
CA PHE A 253 22.93 5.75 0.73
C PHE A 253 21.85 5.18 -0.21
N GLY A 254 21.20 4.07 0.19
CA GLY A 254 20.13 3.47 -0.61
C GLY A 254 18.97 4.44 -0.83
N LEU A 255 18.56 5.19 0.20
CA LEU A 255 17.53 6.22 0.09
C LEU A 255 17.96 7.36 -0.86
N ALA A 256 19.16 7.92 -0.66
CA ALA A 256 19.67 9.01 -1.48
C ALA A 256 19.79 8.61 -2.96
N LEU A 257 20.29 7.40 -3.24
CA LEU A 257 20.39 6.91 -4.61
C LEU A 257 19.01 6.63 -5.23
N HIS A 258 18.04 6.16 -4.45
CA HIS A 258 16.66 5.95 -4.91
C HIS A 258 15.96 7.25 -5.31
N GLU A 259 16.13 8.32 -4.52
CA GLU A 259 15.61 9.65 -4.85
C GLU A 259 16.23 10.18 -6.15
N VAL A 260 17.55 10.03 -6.31
CA VAL A 260 18.24 10.44 -7.54
C VAL A 260 17.82 9.59 -8.73
N HIS A 261 17.70 8.27 -8.57
CA HIS A 261 17.19 7.37 -9.61
C HIS A 261 15.80 7.81 -10.10
N THR A 262 14.89 8.10 -9.17
CA THR A 262 13.54 8.57 -9.49
C THR A 262 13.57 9.87 -10.28
N LYS A 263 14.36 10.85 -9.81
CA LYS A 263 14.56 12.12 -10.52
C LYS A 263 15.12 11.92 -11.93
N LEU A 264 16.18 11.14 -12.09
CA LEU A 264 16.82 10.87 -13.37
C LEU A 264 15.89 10.13 -14.33
N SER A 265 15.10 9.17 -13.84
CA SER A 265 14.14 8.42 -14.66
C SER A 265 13.04 9.31 -15.23
N HIS A 266 12.60 10.33 -14.50
CA HIS A 266 11.57 11.27 -14.97
C HIS A 266 12.13 12.36 -15.88
N THR A 267 13.30 12.92 -15.55
CA THR A 267 13.86 14.07 -16.26
C THR A 267 14.69 13.67 -17.49
N TYR A 268 15.31 12.48 -17.48
CA TYR A 268 16.25 12.05 -18.52
C TYR A 268 16.04 10.59 -18.96
N PRO A 269 14.83 10.20 -19.42
CA PRO A 269 14.53 8.80 -19.78
C PRO A 269 15.40 8.25 -20.92
N ASP A 270 15.81 9.11 -21.86
CA ASP A 270 16.54 8.71 -23.07
C ASP A 270 18.06 8.95 -22.99
N ALA A 271 18.60 9.34 -21.82
CA ALA A 271 20.01 9.70 -21.68
C ALA A 271 20.99 8.50 -21.63
N GLY A 272 20.52 7.27 -21.90
CA GLY A 272 21.36 6.07 -21.89
C GLY A 272 21.96 5.73 -20.52
N LEU A 273 21.33 6.21 -19.44
CA LEU A 273 21.80 5.98 -18.07
C LEU A 273 21.55 4.54 -17.61
N PRO A 274 22.43 3.98 -16.75
CA PRO A 274 22.26 2.62 -16.25
C PRO A 274 21.23 2.53 -15.12
N LEU A 275 20.00 3.02 -15.33
CA LEU A 275 18.95 3.15 -14.30
C LEU A 275 18.62 1.81 -13.63
N LYS A 276 18.51 0.72 -14.41
CA LYS A 276 18.32 -0.64 -13.86
C LYS A 276 19.43 -1.07 -12.92
N LEU A 277 20.67 -0.62 -13.16
CA LEU A 277 21.79 -0.91 -12.27
C LEU A 277 21.69 -0.07 -10.98
N PHE A 278 21.15 1.16 -11.05
CA PHE A 278 20.93 1.97 -9.85
C PHE A 278 19.89 1.34 -8.94
N GLU A 279 18.73 0.93 -9.49
CA GLU A 279 17.70 0.18 -8.76
C GLU A 279 18.31 -1.04 -8.07
N ARG A 280 19.12 -1.81 -8.80
CA ARG A 280 19.79 -2.99 -8.25
C ARG A 280 20.84 -2.68 -7.17
N ILE A 281 21.51 -1.52 -7.22
CA ILE A 281 22.43 -1.06 -6.17
C ILE A 281 21.65 -0.64 -4.92
N VAL A 282 20.50 0.03 -5.09
CA VAL A 282 19.60 0.41 -3.98
C VAL A 282 19.14 -0.84 -3.23
N ASP A 283 18.65 -1.85 -3.96
CA ASP A 283 18.22 -3.12 -3.37
C ASP A 283 19.34 -3.77 -2.54
N ASP A 284 20.54 -3.89 -3.13
CA ASP A 284 21.66 -4.50 -2.43
C ASP A 284 22.10 -3.70 -1.21
N ALA A 285 22.08 -2.37 -1.27
CA ALA A 285 22.44 -1.52 -0.14
C ALA A 285 21.51 -1.79 1.05
N TRP A 286 20.20 -1.87 0.80
CA TRP A 286 19.21 -2.21 1.82
C TRP A 286 19.33 -3.65 2.32
N ILE A 287 19.55 -4.62 1.43
CA ILE A 287 19.77 -6.02 1.84
C ILE A 287 21.03 -6.13 2.70
N THR A 288 22.11 -5.44 2.33
CA THR A 288 23.36 -5.46 3.09
C THR A 288 23.21 -4.79 4.46
N ALA A 289 22.46 -3.69 4.54
CA ALA A 289 22.10 -3.06 5.82
C ALA A 289 21.30 -4.03 6.72
N HIS A 290 20.37 -4.80 6.14
CA HIS A 290 19.63 -5.83 6.86
C HIS A 290 20.53 -6.97 7.36
N ASP A 291 21.55 -7.36 6.60
CA ASP A 291 22.52 -8.36 7.05
C ASP A 291 23.41 -7.86 8.19
N ALA A 292 23.80 -6.58 8.19
CA ALA A 292 24.51 -5.94 9.31
C ALA A 292 23.66 -5.96 10.59
N MET A 293 22.38 -5.62 10.46
CA MET A 293 21.39 -5.68 11.52
C MET A 293 21.18 -7.10 12.06
N HIS A 294 21.07 -8.09 11.18
CA HIS A 294 20.99 -9.50 11.58
C HIS A 294 22.22 -9.92 12.39
N LEU A 295 23.42 -9.49 11.99
CA LEU A 295 24.64 -9.78 12.75
C LEU A 295 24.61 -9.13 14.15
N LEU A 296 24.11 -7.90 14.30
CA LEU A 296 23.94 -7.24 15.60
C LEU A 296 22.97 -8.01 16.51
N ASN A 297 21.87 -8.51 15.96
CA ASN A 297 20.87 -9.27 16.72
C ASN A 297 21.45 -10.58 17.29
N LEU A 298 22.42 -11.19 16.61
CA LEU A 298 23.09 -12.41 17.07
C LEU A 298 24.05 -12.18 18.26
N GLN A 299 24.29 -10.94 18.67
CA GLN A 299 25.21 -10.63 19.78
C GLN A 299 24.56 -10.78 21.16
N SER A 300 23.22 -10.77 21.24
CA SER A 300 22.51 -10.87 22.53
C SER A 300 22.40 -12.32 23.04
N PRO A 301 22.53 -12.57 24.35
CA PRO A 301 22.29 -13.89 24.92
C PRO A 301 20.79 -14.26 24.91
N PRO A 302 20.44 -15.56 24.73
CA PRO A 302 19.06 -16.01 24.53
C PRO A 302 18.11 -15.76 25.72
N SER A 303 18.62 -15.50 26.93
CA SER A 303 17.80 -15.18 28.10
C SER A 303 17.01 -13.87 27.99
N ALA A 304 17.38 -12.98 27.06
CA ALA A 304 16.61 -11.77 26.77
C ALA A 304 15.44 -12.01 25.80
N ILE A 305 15.39 -13.18 25.13
CA ILE A 305 14.47 -13.47 24.02
C ILE A 305 13.40 -14.50 24.44
N MET A 306 13.56 -15.19 25.58
CA MET A 306 12.67 -16.27 26.05
C MET A 306 12.07 -16.05 27.45
N ALA A 307 11.45 -14.90 27.72
CA ALA A 307 10.51 -14.78 28.84
C ALA A 307 9.06 -14.57 28.34
N PRO A 308 8.30 -15.65 28.08
CA PRO A 308 6.85 -15.58 28.09
C PRO A 308 6.32 -15.71 29.53
N GLN A 309 5.55 -14.71 29.94
CA GLN A 309 4.50 -14.74 30.98
C GLN A 309 4.67 -15.74 32.13
N ALA A 310 5.30 -15.31 33.23
CA ALA A 310 5.00 -15.82 34.56
C ALA A 310 5.35 -14.76 35.62
N GLN A 311 4.47 -13.75 35.77
CA GLN A 311 4.22 -12.99 37.02
C GLN A 311 3.19 -11.88 36.74
N ALA A 312 1.97 -12.27 36.37
CA ALA A 312 0.79 -11.48 36.70
C ALA A 312 0.36 -11.94 38.10
N GLY A 313 0.99 -11.37 39.12
CA GLY A 313 0.74 -11.77 40.50
C GLY A 313 1.71 -11.12 41.47
N ALA A 314 1.29 -9.96 41.98
CA ALA A 314 1.78 -9.26 43.17
C ALA A 314 3.03 -8.36 43.07
N ALA A 315 2.82 -7.18 43.67
CA ALA A 315 3.77 -6.19 44.18
C ALA A 315 4.44 -5.21 43.20
N MET A 316 3.92 -3.97 43.23
CA MET A 316 4.63 -2.74 42.85
C MET A 316 6.01 -2.66 43.55
N PRO A 317 7.10 -2.29 42.85
CA PRO A 317 8.31 -1.86 43.53
C PRO A 317 8.20 -0.38 43.86
N ALA A 318 8.27 -0.09 45.16
CA ALA A 318 8.41 1.25 45.70
C ALA A 318 9.73 1.88 45.23
N ARG A 319 9.62 3.17 44.92
CA ARG A 319 10.65 4.11 44.49
C ARG A 319 11.85 4.13 45.46
N ALA A 320 13.02 3.70 45.01
CA ALA A 320 14.27 3.87 45.74
C ALA A 320 14.78 5.32 45.56
N GLY A 321 14.57 6.15 46.58
CA GLY A 321 15.25 7.41 46.78
C GLY A 321 16.43 7.20 47.74
N ALA A 322 17.61 7.65 47.29
CA ALA A 322 18.82 8.02 48.01
C ALA A 322 19.05 7.47 49.43
N ALA A 323 20.13 6.70 49.56
CA ALA A 323 20.81 6.40 50.80
C ALA A 323 21.41 7.67 51.45
N ILE A 324 21.46 7.72 52.79
CA ILE A 324 22.66 7.78 53.67
C ILE A 324 22.17 7.71 55.15
N PRO A 325 22.94 7.11 56.08
CA PRO A 325 22.42 6.25 57.15
C PRO A 325 22.68 6.75 58.58
N ALA A 326 21.99 6.17 59.57
CA ALA A 326 22.50 5.88 60.91
C ALA A 326 21.49 4.93 61.58
N ASP A 327 21.80 3.66 61.84
CA ASP A 327 22.64 3.10 62.88
C ASP A 327 21.81 2.61 64.09
N THR A 328 22.15 1.37 64.47
CA THR A 328 22.08 0.73 65.78
C THR A 328 20.75 0.28 66.41
N ALA A 329 20.79 -1.01 66.80
CA ALA A 329 20.05 -1.70 67.87
C ALA A 329 18.53 -1.84 67.66
N GLY A 330 17.94 -3.04 67.72
CA GLY A 330 18.29 -4.21 68.48
C GLY A 330 17.03 -4.66 69.22
N THR A 331 16.81 -5.98 69.24
CA THR A 331 16.01 -6.72 70.24
C THR A 331 14.49 -6.52 70.30
N ALA A 332 13.81 -7.57 69.84
CA ALA A 332 13.02 -8.50 70.65
C ALA A 332 11.59 -8.15 71.13
N ALA A 333 10.85 -9.27 71.27
CA ALA A 333 9.65 -9.52 72.07
C ALA A 333 8.31 -9.05 71.46
N VAL A 334 7.39 -9.92 71.04
CA VAL A 334 6.65 -11.02 71.73
C VAL A 334 5.30 -10.54 72.30
N SER A 335 4.30 -11.39 72.04
CA SER A 335 3.02 -11.59 72.75
C SER A 335 1.93 -10.54 72.53
N GLU A 336 0.79 -11.00 72.01
CA GLU A 336 -0.47 -11.23 72.75
C GLU A 336 -1.27 -9.93 72.88
N GLY A 337 -2.58 -9.86 72.74
CA GLY A 337 -3.64 -10.83 72.58
C GLY A 337 -4.96 -10.07 72.78
N THR A 338 -6.00 -10.54 72.11
CA THR A 338 -7.34 -10.73 72.69
C THR A 338 -8.17 -9.51 73.14
N THR A 339 -9.24 -9.27 72.35
CA THR A 339 -10.64 -8.96 72.75
C THR A 339 -11.06 -7.56 73.27
N ALA A 340 -12.13 -7.05 72.66
CA ALA A 340 -13.45 -6.73 73.26
C ALA A 340 -14.03 -5.32 72.96
N ARG A 341 -15.11 -5.32 72.15
CA ARG A 341 -16.48 -4.85 72.46
C ARG A 341 -16.74 -3.37 72.88
N ARG A 342 -17.58 -2.67 72.09
CA ARG A 342 -18.78 -1.84 72.44
C ARG A 342 -19.28 -1.12 71.16
N LYS A 343 -20.51 -1.29 70.63
CA LYS A 343 -21.90 -1.00 71.07
C LYS A 343 -22.33 0.48 70.96
N GLY A 344 -23.30 0.73 70.07
CA GLY A 344 -24.21 1.90 70.01
C GLY A 344 -24.79 2.01 68.58
N LYS A 345 -26.00 1.54 68.21
CA LYS A 345 -27.40 1.72 68.63
C LYS A 345 -28.15 2.84 67.86
N SER A 346 -29.05 2.38 67.00
CA SER A 346 -30.35 2.97 66.56
C SER A 346 -30.35 4.12 65.53
N LYS A 347 -31.31 4.27 64.59
CA LYS A 347 -32.69 3.76 64.51
C LYS A 347 -33.34 4.01 63.11
N HIS A 348 -34.21 3.06 62.67
CA HIS A 348 -35.44 3.20 61.83
C HIS A 348 -35.38 3.64 60.34
N LYS A 349 -36.20 3.13 59.40
CA LYS A 349 -37.20 2.02 59.33
C LYS A 349 -37.70 1.82 57.87
N SER A 350 -37.87 0.55 57.47
CA SER A 350 -38.84 -0.12 56.56
C SER A 350 -39.19 0.46 55.16
N ALA A 351 -39.00 -0.28 54.05
CA ALA A 351 -39.76 -1.44 53.50
C ALA A 351 -40.88 -0.98 52.52
N ALA A 352 -41.30 -1.68 51.46
CA ALA A 352 -41.24 -3.08 51.01
C ALA A 352 -41.34 -3.10 49.45
N ARG A 353 -40.74 -4.03 48.68
CA ARG A 353 -41.19 -5.41 48.29
C ARG A 353 -42.61 -5.42 47.67
N ALA A 354 -42.97 -6.09 46.57
CA ALA A 354 -42.63 -7.41 45.98
C ALA A 354 -42.97 -7.39 44.47
N GLY A 355 -42.32 -8.15 43.57
CA GLY A 355 -42.45 -9.61 43.34
C GLY A 355 -43.30 -9.87 42.07
N THR A 356 -43.23 -10.93 41.27
CA THR A 356 -42.43 -12.16 41.13
C THR A 356 -42.73 -12.73 39.71
N SER A 357 -41.83 -13.58 39.22
CA SER A 357 -41.71 -14.37 37.98
C SER A 357 -42.93 -15.11 37.36
N ALA A 358 -42.83 -15.45 36.05
CA ALA A 358 -42.92 -16.80 35.41
C ALA A 358 -43.30 -16.67 33.89
N ALA A 359 -42.49 -17.09 32.90
CA ALA A 359 -42.18 -18.43 32.36
C ALA A 359 -43.11 -18.90 31.21
N GLY A 360 -42.54 -19.32 30.07
CA GLY A 360 -43.22 -20.14 29.04
C GLY A 360 -42.77 -19.97 27.57
N GLN A 361 -41.86 -20.83 27.09
CA GLN A 361 -41.77 -21.34 25.70
C GLN A 361 -42.48 -22.72 25.64
N PRO A 362 -42.76 -23.42 24.51
CA PRO A 362 -42.06 -23.43 23.20
C PRO A 362 -42.95 -23.68 21.92
N SER A 363 -42.29 -23.87 20.74
CA SER A 363 -42.60 -24.81 19.62
C SER A 363 -42.92 -24.24 18.21
N THR A 364 -42.06 -24.55 17.23
CA THR A 364 -42.32 -24.75 15.77
C THR A 364 -42.68 -26.24 15.51
N PRO A 365 -43.09 -26.78 14.31
CA PRO A 365 -42.76 -26.41 12.90
C PRO A 365 -43.81 -26.70 11.75
N VAL A 366 -43.38 -26.50 10.48
CA VAL A 366 -43.70 -27.23 9.19
C VAL A 366 -44.60 -26.60 8.07
N ALA A 367 -43.96 -26.29 6.92
CA ALA A 367 -44.27 -26.40 5.45
C ALA A 367 -45.59 -25.83 4.83
N ALA A 368 -45.74 -25.41 3.56
CA ALA A 368 -44.99 -25.57 2.30
C ALA A 368 -45.36 -24.49 1.22
N ASN A 369 -44.46 -24.31 0.25
CA ASN A 369 -44.46 -23.65 -1.08
C ASN A 369 -45.74 -23.10 -1.75
N ALA A 370 -45.62 -21.88 -2.31
CA ALA A 370 -45.93 -21.54 -3.72
C ALA A 370 -45.26 -20.20 -4.10
N GLY A 371 -44.57 -20.14 -5.25
CA GLY A 371 -43.67 -19.04 -5.62
C GLY A 371 -44.32 -17.83 -6.29
N THR A 372 -43.59 -16.70 -6.30
CA THR A 372 -43.45 -15.69 -7.38
C THR A 372 -42.34 -14.67 -6.98
N VAL A 373 -41.51 -14.26 -7.93
CA VAL A 373 -40.31 -13.37 -7.86
C VAL A 373 -40.73 -11.92 -8.23
N PRO A 374 -40.03 -10.82 -7.86
CA PRO A 374 -40.51 -9.86 -6.86
C PRO A 374 -40.66 -8.42 -7.39
N ALA A 375 -41.40 -7.59 -6.66
CA ALA A 375 -41.27 -6.14 -6.73
C ALA A 375 -41.58 -5.54 -5.35
N ALA A 376 -40.62 -4.76 -4.82
CA ALA A 376 -40.70 -3.85 -3.67
C ALA A 376 -39.58 -4.12 -2.65
N LYS A 377 -38.37 -3.63 -2.96
CA LYS A 377 -37.30 -3.44 -1.99
C LYS A 377 -36.67 -2.05 -2.21
N VAL A 378 -37.44 -1.00 -1.92
CA VAL A 378 -36.97 0.40 -1.96
C VAL A 378 -36.94 1.06 -0.58
N LEU A 379 -37.50 0.42 0.46
CA LEU A 379 -37.58 1.00 1.81
C LEU A 379 -36.55 0.47 2.83
N ALA A 380 -35.49 -0.21 2.38
CA ALA A 380 -34.46 -0.78 3.27
C ALA A 380 -33.04 -0.24 2.99
N ARG A 381 -32.90 1.03 2.56
CA ARG A 381 -31.59 1.66 2.27
C ARG A 381 -31.23 2.88 3.13
N SER A 382 -32.17 3.45 3.89
CA SER A 382 -31.84 4.53 4.84
C SER A 382 -31.08 4.01 6.07
N ASP A 383 -31.37 2.80 6.54
CA ASP A 383 -30.74 2.25 7.76
C ASP A 383 -29.25 1.91 7.56
N GLN A 384 -28.82 1.67 6.32
CA GLN A 384 -27.44 1.30 6.00
C GLN A 384 -26.50 2.51 5.98
N VAL A 385 -27.02 3.70 5.63
CA VAL A 385 -26.26 4.97 5.72
C VAL A 385 -26.12 5.41 7.18
N ALA A 386 -27.17 5.26 7.99
CA ALA A 386 -27.11 5.53 9.43
C ALA A 386 -26.11 4.61 10.16
N SER A 387 -26.07 3.32 9.79
CA SER A 387 -25.10 2.34 10.33
C SER A 387 -23.64 2.70 10.01
N THR A 388 -23.40 3.39 8.89
CA THR A 388 -22.05 3.81 8.46
C THR A 388 -21.62 5.10 9.17
N GLN A 389 -22.58 5.98 9.51
CA GLN A 389 -22.34 7.21 10.28
C GLN A 389 -21.94 6.96 11.73
N VAL A 390 -22.47 5.91 12.38
CA VAL A 390 -22.10 5.54 13.76
C VAL A 390 -20.62 5.16 13.87
N ARG A 391 -20.06 4.52 12.83
CA ARG A 391 -18.64 4.15 12.79
C ARG A 391 -17.71 5.36 12.57
N ALA A 392 -18.18 6.41 11.91
CA ALA A 392 -17.41 7.65 11.72
C ALA A 392 -17.30 8.49 13.03
N GLN A 393 -18.29 8.40 13.92
CA GLN A 393 -18.26 9.07 15.23
C GLN A 393 -17.40 8.33 16.28
N GLU A 394 -17.33 7.00 16.24
CA GLU A 394 -16.43 6.24 17.13
C GLU A 394 -14.93 6.46 16.80
N VAL A 395 -14.59 6.73 15.54
CA VAL A 395 -13.22 7.02 15.11
C VAL A 395 -12.77 8.42 15.57
N ALA A 396 -13.68 9.40 15.64
CA ALA A 396 -13.36 10.74 16.12
C ALA A 396 -13.07 10.77 17.64
N ALA A 397 -13.74 9.94 18.43
CA ALA A 397 -13.54 9.85 19.88
C ALA A 397 -12.23 9.16 20.30
N SER A 398 -11.57 8.40 19.41
CA SER A 398 -10.28 7.76 19.68
C SER A 398 -9.06 8.66 19.42
N SER A 399 -9.27 9.91 19.00
CA SER A 399 -8.21 10.85 18.59
C SER A 399 -7.72 11.79 19.71
N SER A 400 -8.30 11.76 20.91
CA SER A 400 -7.82 12.58 22.04
C SER A 400 -6.87 11.78 22.94
N GLY A 401 -5.63 11.60 22.50
CA GLY A 401 -4.64 10.93 23.33
C GLY A 401 -3.30 10.66 22.67
N ALA A 402 -2.68 11.65 22.01
CA ALA A 402 -1.30 11.49 21.54
C ALA A 402 -0.54 12.82 21.55
N GLY A 403 -0.49 13.45 22.71
CA GLY A 403 0.62 14.34 23.06
C GLY A 403 1.47 13.65 24.11
N SER A 404 2.56 12.99 23.72
CA SER A 404 3.64 12.68 24.67
C SER A 404 4.99 12.42 23.99
N THR A 405 5.93 13.23 24.44
CA THR A 405 7.40 13.20 24.42
C THR A 405 8.14 11.85 24.25
N ILE A 406 9.24 11.93 23.49
CA ILE A 406 10.61 11.35 23.68
C ILE A 406 10.71 10.11 24.58
N GLY A 407 11.04 8.95 23.99
CA GLY A 407 11.51 7.76 24.72
C GLY A 407 11.47 6.51 23.84
N GLY A 408 12.61 5.84 23.66
CA GLY A 408 12.71 4.58 22.92
C GLY A 408 11.91 3.48 23.58
N ALA A 409 10.66 3.29 23.15
CA ALA A 409 9.89 2.10 23.48
C ALA A 409 10.33 0.96 22.55
N ALA A 410 10.87 -0.11 23.13
CA ALA A 410 11.09 -1.36 22.42
C ALA A 410 9.76 -1.83 21.82
N LEU A 411 9.67 -1.88 20.50
CA LEU A 411 8.49 -2.43 19.82
C LEU A 411 8.40 -3.92 20.13
N SER A 412 7.27 -4.36 20.70
CA SER A 412 7.01 -5.79 20.97
C SER A 412 6.45 -6.51 19.74
N MET A 413 6.57 -7.83 19.70
CA MET A 413 5.96 -8.68 18.66
C MET A 413 4.42 -8.49 18.57
N GLU A 414 3.77 -8.12 19.67
CA GLU A 414 2.33 -7.83 19.71
C GLU A 414 1.99 -6.57 18.90
N VAL A 415 2.80 -5.51 19.03
CA VAL A 415 2.62 -4.27 18.27
C VAL A 415 2.85 -4.51 16.78
N LEU A 416 3.84 -5.35 16.42
CA LEU A 416 4.03 -5.75 15.02
C LEU A 416 2.83 -6.54 14.50
N THR A 417 2.33 -7.51 15.27
CA THR A 417 1.18 -8.35 14.87
C THR A 417 -0.05 -7.50 14.62
N GLU A 418 -0.35 -6.54 15.51
CA GLU A 418 -1.49 -5.64 15.32
C GLU A 418 -1.30 -4.71 14.11
N ARG A 419 -0.07 -4.24 13.85
CA ARG A 419 0.23 -3.44 12.64
C ARG A 419 0.05 -4.24 11.35
N LEU A 420 0.47 -5.51 11.33
CA LEU A 420 0.28 -6.40 10.18
C LEU A 420 -1.20 -6.74 9.96
N LYS A 421 -1.95 -6.95 11.04
CA LYS A 421 -3.40 -7.11 10.97
C LYS A 421 -4.08 -5.86 10.41
N ARG A 422 -3.69 -4.66 10.88
CA ARG A 422 -4.22 -3.40 10.35
C ARG A 422 -3.87 -3.21 8.86
N LEU A 423 -2.67 -3.59 8.45
CA LEU A 423 -2.27 -3.60 7.02
C LEU A 423 -3.23 -4.48 6.20
N ASP A 424 -3.49 -5.70 6.66
CA ASP A 424 -4.38 -6.62 5.97
C ASP A 424 -5.83 -6.07 5.92
N GLU A 425 -6.32 -5.45 7.00
CA GLU A 425 -7.64 -4.80 7.02
C GLU A 425 -7.73 -3.61 6.03
N LEU A 426 -6.69 -2.79 5.94
CA LEU A 426 -6.64 -1.64 5.02
C LEU A 426 -6.56 -2.08 3.55
N LEU A 427 -5.92 -3.22 3.26
CA LEU A 427 -5.90 -3.80 1.92
C LEU A 427 -7.27 -4.32 1.47
N GLN A 428 -8.18 -4.62 2.40
CA GLN A 428 -9.56 -4.99 2.10
C GLN A 428 -10.47 -3.77 1.91
N PHE A 429 -9.93 -2.55 1.87
CA PHE A 429 -10.74 -1.35 1.70
C PHE A 429 -11.51 -1.36 0.37
N ASP A 430 -12.84 -1.31 0.48
CA ASP A 430 -13.75 -1.37 -0.66
C ASP A 430 -13.86 -0.03 -1.39
N LEU A 431 -12.82 0.30 -2.17
CA LEU A 431 -12.79 1.48 -3.02
C LEU A 431 -13.90 1.43 -4.09
N ALA A 432 -14.17 0.24 -4.64
CA ALA A 432 -15.19 0.04 -5.66
C ALA A 432 -16.61 0.33 -5.11
N GLY A 433 -16.89 -0.04 -3.87
CA GLY A 433 -18.11 0.33 -3.16
C GLY A 433 -18.28 1.84 -3.07
N GLN A 434 -17.21 2.58 -2.74
CA GLN A 434 -17.27 4.05 -2.71
C GLN A 434 -17.50 4.66 -4.09
N GLN A 435 -16.88 4.11 -5.15
CA GLN A 435 -17.15 4.52 -6.54
C GLN A 435 -18.60 4.24 -6.95
N SER A 436 -19.17 3.13 -6.49
CA SER A 436 -20.57 2.78 -6.73
C SER A 436 -21.52 3.77 -6.06
N VAL A 437 -21.23 4.20 -4.82
CA VAL A 437 -22.02 5.24 -4.13
C VAL A 437 -22.03 6.52 -4.96
N VAL A 438 -20.87 7.00 -5.42
CA VAL A 438 -20.78 8.20 -6.28
C VAL A 438 -21.54 8.02 -7.59
N SER A 439 -21.47 6.83 -8.21
CA SER A 439 -22.20 6.55 -9.44
C SER A 439 -23.73 6.61 -9.24
N GLN A 440 -24.21 6.24 -8.05
CA GLN A 440 -25.61 6.30 -7.66
C GLN A 440 -26.09 7.70 -7.29
N VAL A 441 -25.18 8.65 -6.99
CA VAL A 441 -25.52 10.05 -6.68
C VAL A 441 -26.36 10.70 -7.79
N ARG A 442 -26.16 10.30 -9.05
CA ARG A 442 -26.94 10.79 -10.22
C ARG A 442 -28.45 10.56 -10.12
N GLN A 443 -28.88 9.61 -9.29
CA GLN A 443 -30.28 9.28 -9.06
C GLN A 443 -30.86 9.95 -7.80
N MET A 444 -30.03 10.67 -7.04
CA MET A 444 -30.41 11.38 -5.83
C MET A 444 -30.91 12.78 -6.15
N LYS A 445 -31.46 13.46 -5.13
CA LYS A 445 -31.81 14.87 -5.26
C LYS A 445 -30.54 15.72 -5.43
N PRO A 446 -30.55 16.73 -6.32
CA PRO A 446 -29.37 17.58 -6.52
C PRO A 446 -28.85 18.25 -5.24
N GLU A 447 -29.72 18.57 -4.26
CA GLU A 447 -29.33 19.15 -2.97
C GLU A 447 -28.57 18.19 -2.07
N GLU A 448 -28.89 16.89 -2.17
CA GLU A 448 -28.28 15.83 -1.38
C GLU A 448 -27.00 15.31 -2.06
N ALA A 449 -26.93 15.41 -3.39
CA ALA A 449 -25.81 14.94 -4.19
C ALA A 449 -24.48 15.56 -3.80
N GLY A 450 -24.43 16.89 -3.67
CA GLY A 450 -23.19 17.60 -3.29
C GLY A 450 -22.68 17.17 -1.91
N LYS A 451 -23.59 16.94 -0.96
CA LYS A 451 -23.25 16.47 0.39
C LYS A 451 -22.72 15.04 0.39
N VAL A 452 -23.36 14.12 -0.35
CA VAL A 452 -22.88 12.74 -0.44
C VAL A 452 -21.50 12.67 -1.10
N VAL A 453 -21.25 13.47 -2.14
CA VAL A 453 -19.92 13.57 -2.76
C VAL A 453 -18.87 14.09 -1.77
N ASP A 454 -19.21 15.11 -0.97
CA ASP A 454 -18.32 15.62 0.09
C ASP A 454 -18.04 14.56 1.17
N ASP A 455 -19.08 13.88 1.64
CA ASP A 455 -18.99 12.84 2.67
C ASP A 455 -18.08 11.69 2.20
N VAL A 456 -18.24 11.24 0.93
CA VAL A 456 -17.37 10.22 0.33
C VAL A 456 -15.94 10.74 0.17
N ALA A 457 -15.74 11.97 -0.33
CA ALA A 457 -14.41 12.55 -0.48
C ALA A 457 -13.70 12.71 0.88
N GLN A 458 -14.42 13.10 1.93
CA GLN A 458 -13.90 13.20 3.29
C GLN A 458 -13.55 11.82 3.86
N TYR A 459 -14.41 10.83 3.64
CA TYR A 459 -14.14 9.44 4.05
C TYR A 459 -12.89 8.87 3.38
N LEU A 460 -12.75 9.07 2.07
CA LEU A 460 -11.55 8.65 1.31
C LEU A 460 -10.28 9.34 1.84
N ARG A 461 -10.34 10.63 2.18
CA ARG A 461 -9.19 11.34 2.78
C ARG A 461 -8.84 10.81 4.17
N ALA A 462 -9.83 10.54 5.02
CA ALA A 462 -9.60 9.95 6.34
C ALA A 462 -8.94 8.57 6.21
N GLN A 463 -9.41 7.76 5.26
CA GLN A 463 -8.80 6.46 4.95
C GLN A 463 -7.38 6.60 4.40
N ALA A 464 -7.12 7.57 3.52
CA ALA A 464 -5.77 7.84 3.03
C ALA A 464 -4.79 8.22 4.15
N ILE A 465 -5.22 9.04 5.13
CA ILE A 465 -4.42 9.38 6.32
C ILE A 465 -4.10 8.12 7.12
N GLU A 466 -5.07 7.23 7.28
CA GLU A 466 -4.88 5.99 8.01
C GLU A 466 -3.91 5.03 7.30
N MET A 467 -4.03 4.89 5.98
CA MET A 467 -3.10 4.14 5.14
C MET A 467 -1.68 4.72 5.22
N GLN A 468 -1.52 6.05 5.15
CA GLN A 468 -0.24 6.73 5.33
C GLN A 468 0.37 6.47 6.70
N THR A 469 -0.45 6.53 7.75
CA THR A 469 -0.02 6.28 9.14
C THR A 469 0.43 4.84 9.30
N CYS A 470 -0.30 3.88 8.72
CA CYS A 470 0.08 2.47 8.70
C CYS A 470 1.42 2.26 7.97
N LEU A 471 1.58 2.84 6.77
CA LEU A 471 2.82 2.78 5.99
C LEU A 471 4.01 3.36 6.76
N ALA A 472 3.86 4.57 7.34
CA ALA A 472 4.89 5.19 8.16
C ALA A 472 5.24 4.32 9.38
N GLY A 473 4.22 3.71 10.01
CA GLY A 473 4.39 2.76 11.09
C GLY A 473 5.18 1.50 10.69
N LEU A 474 5.04 1.02 9.45
CA LEU A 474 5.77 -0.15 8.95
C LEU A 474 7.16 0.17 8.38
N GLN A 475 7.40 1.44 8.02
CA GLN A 475 8.68 1.94 7.52
C GLN A 475 9.71 2.21 8.63
N GLY A 476 9.28 2.30 9.90
CA GLY A 476 10.17 2.51 11.04
C GLY A 476 11.22 1.40 11.18
N ARG A 477 12.49 1.79 11.40
CA ARG A 477 13.66 0.89 11.55
C ARG A 477 13.37 -0.29 12.52
N ASN A 478 12.71 -0.02 13.64
CA ASN A 478 12.39 -1.00 14.70
C ASN A 478 11.30 -2.03 14.32
N VAL A 479 10.46 -1.76 13.32
CA VAL A 479 9.41 -2.70 12.87
C VAL A 479 9.96 -3.66 11.82
N ARG A 480 10.82 -3.16 10.92
CA ARG A 480 11.57 -4.01 9.97
C ARG A 480 12.53 -4.97 10.66
N LEU A 481 13.03 -4.59 11.84
CA LEU A 481 13.88 -5.37 12.74
C LEU A 481 13.21 -6.64 13.30
N LEU A 482 11.88 -6.62 13.46
CA LEU A 482 11.09 -7.70 14.08
C LEU A 482 10.51 -8.69 13.06
N LEU A 483 10.56 -8.36 11.76
CA LEU A 483 10.08 -9.22 10.69
C LEU A 483 11.11 -10.31 10.38
N THR A 484 10.65 -11.56 10.25
CA THR A 484 11.52 -12.64 9.79
C THR A 484 11.88 -12.46 8.30
N SER A 485 12.99 -13.08 7.86
CA SER A 485 13.40 -13.08 6.45
C SER A 485 12.30 -13.61 5.50
N THR A 486 11.42 -14.51 5.98
CA THR A 486 10.28 -15.02 5.20
C THR A 486 9.05 -14.11 5.21
N GLN A 487 8.89 -13.27 6.24
CA GLN A 487 7.81 -12.29 6.34
C GLN A 487 8.13 -11.00 5.59
N LEU A 488 9.40 -10.61 5.54
CA LEU A 488 9.84 -9.34 4.96
C LEU A 488 9.40 -9.15 3.50
N PRO A 489 9.56 -10.13 2.57
CA PRO A 489 9.07 -9.99 1.20
C PRO A 489 7.55 -9.84 1.13
N LYS A 490 6.81 -10.59 1.96
CA LYS A 490 5.33 -10.55 1.98
C LYS A 490 4.81 -9.22 2.50
N VAL A 491 5.45 -8.68 3.53
CA VAL A 491 5.11 -7.35 4.06
C VAL A 491 5.47 -6.27 3.06
N HIS A 492 6.59 -6.41 2.35
CA HIS A 492 6.97 -5.47 1.29
C HIS A 492 5.95 -5.46 0.15
N GLU A 493 5.59 -6.63 -0.38
CA GLU A 493 4.55 -6.78 -1.40
C GLU A 493 3.23 -6.14 -0.97
N ARG A 494 2.75 -6.44 0.25
CA ARG A 494 1.53 -5.84 0.81
C ARG A 494 1.65 -4.33 1.04
N THR A 495 2.82 -3.85 1.42
CA THR A 495 3.10 -2.41 1.57
C THR A 495 3.01 -1.71 0.22
N ASP A 496 3.51 -2.33 -0.86
CA ASP A 496 3.43 -1.78 -2.20
C ASP A 496 2.01 -1.84 -2.77
N GLN A 497 1.27 -2.91 -2.48
CA GLN A 497 -0.18 -2.97 -2.76
C GLN A 497 -0.92 -1.84 -2.04
N LEU A 498 -0.61 -1.59 -0.76
CA LEU A 498 -1.22 -0.51 0.02
C LEU A 498 -0.85 0.88 -0.52
N LYS A 499 0.40 1.09 -0.98
CA LYS A 499 0.79 2.33 -1.66
C LYS A 499 0.02 2.53 -2.97
N GLY A 500 -0.15 1.46 -3.75
CA GLY A 500 -0.98 1.49 -4.95
C GLY A 500 -2.42 1.89 -4.64
N LEU A 501 -3.02 1.27 -3.62
CA LEU A 501 -4.36 1.59 -3.14
C LEU A 501 -4.46 3.02 -2.61
N LEU A 502 -3.50 3.49 -1.82
CA LEU A 502 -3.42 4.87 -1.33
C LEU A 502 -3.43 5.88 -2.49
N ASN A 503 -2.64 5.64 -3.54
CA ASN A 503 -2.61 6.52 -4.71
C ASN A 503 -3.96 6.54 -5.43
N MET A 504 -4.64 5.39 -5.56
CA MET A 504 -5.98 5.33 -6.12
C MET A 504 -7.02 6.07 -5.25
N VAL A 505 -6.98 5.89 -3.93
CA VAL A 505 -7.87 6.56 -2.96
C VAL A 505 -7.68 8.09 -3.02
N LEU A 506 -6.44 8.56 -2.99
CA LEU A 506 -6.11 9.99 -3.10
C LEU A 506 -6.52 10.56 -4.46
N GLY A 507 -6.21 9.86 -5.54
CA GLY A 507 -6.60 10.25 -6.89
C GLY A 507 -8.12 10.40 -7.01
N GLN A 508 -8.88 9.44 -6.46
CA GLN A 508 -10.33 9.53 -6.45
C GLN A 508 -10.85 10.65 -5.56
N ALA A 509 -10.31 10.85 -4.35
CA ALA A 509 -10.73 11.95 -3.48
C ALA A 509 -10.52 13.32 -4.14
N ASN A 510 -9.41 13.50 -4.86
CA ASN A 510 -9.12 14.72 -5.61
C ASN A 510 -10.07 14.88 -6.80
N ALA A 511 -10.27 13.82 -7.58
CA ALA A 511 -11.20 13.83 -8.71
C ALA A 511 -12.65 14.14 -8.28
N LEU A 512 -13.08 13.66 -7.12
CA LEU A 512 -14.40 14.01 -6.56
C LEU A 512 -14.47 15.48 -6.15
N ASN A 513 -13.40 16.01 -5.57
CA ASN A 513 -13.34 17.40 -5.14
C ASN A 513 -13.38 18.37 -6.33
N GLU A 514 -12.61 18.08 -7.37
CA GLU A 514 -12.55 18.85 -8.61
C GLU A 514 -13.84 18.66 -9.44
N GLY A 515 -14.34 17.43 -9.52
CA GLY A 515 -15.52 17.05 -10.31
C GLY A 515 -16.86 17.31 -9.62
N LYS A 516 -16.88 17.76 -8.36
CA LYS A 516 -18.11 17.94 -7.56
C LYS A 516 -19.16 18.79 -8.26
N ALA A 517 -18.74 19.93 -8.81
CA ALA A 517 -19.64 20.83 -9.51
C ALA A 517 -20.27 20.15 -10.73
N GLY A 518 -19.44 19.48 -11.55
CA GLY A 518 -19.90 18.71 -12.70
C GLY A 518 -20.84 17.57 -12.34
N ILE A 519 -20.54 16.82 -11.27
CA ILE A 519 -21.42 15.73 -10.76
C ILE A 519 -22.76 16.28 -10.29
N THR A 520 -22.76 17.40 -9.56
CA THR A 520 -23.99 18.04 -9.06
C THR A 520 -24.84 18.56 -10.22
N THR A 521 -24.20 19.19 -11.22
CA THR A 521 -24.84 19.61 -12.47
C THR A 521 -25.40 18.42 -13.25
N ASP A 522 -24.65 17.32 -13.38
CA ASP A 522 -25.12 16.08 -14.00
C ASP A 522 -26.37 15.54 -13.31
N CYS A 523 -26.44 15.60 -11.96
CA CYS A 523 -27.63 15.22 -11.22
C CYS A 523 -28.84 16.08 -11.63
N MET A 524 -28.67 17.40 -11.77
CA MET A 524 -29.75 18.29 -12.23
C MET A 524 -30.23 17.94 -13.64
N LYS A 525 -29.34 17.49 -14.53
CA LYS A 525 -29.68 17.07 -15.91
C LYS A 525 -30.47 15.76 -15.94
N THR A 526 -30.19 14.83 -15.02
CA THR A 526 -30.79 13.48 -15.00
C THR A 526 -31.92 13.29 -13.99
N TYR A 527 -32.18 14.30 -13.15
CA TYR A 527 -33.15 14.17 -12.08
C TYR A 527 -34.57 13.99 -12.63
N ALA A 528 -35.29 12.98 -12.14
CA ALA A 528 -36.62 12.61 -12.61
C ALA A 528 -37.68 13.71 -12.38
N PHE A 529 -37.39 14.68 -11.51
CA PHE A 529 -38.31 15.72 -11.07
C PHE A 529 -37.75 17.12 -11.38
N PRO A 530 -37.76 17.55 -12.66
CA PRO A 530 -37.21 18.83 -13.05
C PRO A 530 -37.97 19.99 -12.40
N ALA A 531 -37.24 21.05 -12.05
CA ALA A 531 -37.76 22.23 -11.37
C ALA A 531 -37.07 23.51 -11.87
N GLN A 532 -37.75 24.66 -11.73
CA GLN A 532 -37.23 25.94 -12.20
C GLN A 532 -35.82 26.23 -11.68
N LYS A 533 -35.55 26.07 -10.38
CA LYS A 533 -34.23 26.31 -9.77
C LYS A 533 -33.09 25.52 -10.43
N TYR A 534 -33.36 24.30 -10.91
CA TYR A 534 -32.36 23.47 -11.59
C TYR A 534 -32.15 23.95 -13.01
N LEU A 535 -33.23 24.29 -13.72
CA LEU A 535 -33.15 24.84 -15.07
C LEU A 535 -32.44 26.20 -15.08
N GLU A 536 -32.70 27.08 -14.11
CA GLU A 536 -31.98 28.34 -13.93
C GLU A 536 -30.48 28.10 -13.77
N HIS A 537 -30.09 27.14 -12.94
CA HIS A 537 -28.69 26.75 -12.78
C HIS A 537 -28.08 26.23 -14.09
N LEU A 538 -28.77 25.34 -14.79
CA LEU A 538 -28.32 24.79 -16.07
C LEU A 538 -28.23 25.86 -17.17
N CYS A 539 -29.14 26.83 -17.20
CA CYS A 539 -29.06 27.97 -18.11
C CYS A 539 -27.85 28.85 -17.80
N ASN A 540 -27.65 29.20 -16.53
CA ASN A 540 -26.54 30.08 -16.11
C ASN A 540 -25.17 29.42 -16.35
N ALA A 541 -25.09 28.08 -16.25
CA ALA A 541 -23.89 27.31 -16.51
C ALA A 541 -23.66 26.99 -18.00
N ASP A 542 -24.53 27.43 -18.91
CA ASP A 542 -24.53 27.05 -20.33
C ASP A 542 -24.53 25.52 -20.52
N GLU A 543 -25.35 24.80 -19.74
CA GLU A 543 -25.43 23.33 -19.73
C GLU A 543 -26.65 22.79 -20.49
N LEU A 544 -27.40 23.67 -21.17
CA LEU A 544 -28.49 23.34 -22.08
C LEU A 544 -28.08 23.67 -23.52
N MET A 545 -28.44 22.79 -24.45
CA MET A 545 -28.42 23.11 -25.87
C MET A 545 -29.49 24.16 -26.18
N PRO A 546 -29.33 24.96 -27.26
CA PRO A 546 -30.35 25.89 -27.69
C PRO A 546 -31.73 25.22 -27.77
N PRO A 547 -32.75 25.75 -27.07
CA PRO A 547 -34.10 25.18 -27.08
C PRO A 547 -34.66 25.11 -28.50
N GLU A 548 -35.36 24.01 -28.80
CA GLU A 548 -36.11 23.90 -30.06
C GLU A 548 -37.29 24.89 -30.07
N ALA A 549 -37.76 25.29 -31.25
CA ALA A 549 -38.91 26.18 -31.34
C ALA A 549 -40.16 25.51 -30.71
N PRO A 550 -40.98 26.25 -29.95
CA PRO A 550 -42.20 25.71 -29.37
C PRO A 550 -43.18 25.24 -30.46
N VAL A 551 -43.84 24.11 -30.24
CA VAL A 551 -44.81 23.50 -31.17
C VAL A 551 -46.19 23.43 -30.51
N ALA A 552 -47.23 23.85 -31.23
CA ALA A 552 -48.61 23.73 -30.75
C ALA A 552 -49.10 22.27 -30.84
N LEU A 553 -49.56 21.70 -29.72
CA LEU A 553 -49.98 20.28 -29.67
C LEU A 553 -51.33 19.98 -30.32
N ARG A 554 -52.17 21.01 -30.56
CA ARG A 554 -53.51 20.87 -31.17
C ARG A 554 -53.69 21.75 -32.40
N GLY A 555 -52.61 21.98 -33.14
CA GLY A 555 -52.58 22.89 -34.29
C GLY A 555 -52.48 24.35 -33.90
N GLU A 556 -52.12 25.19 -34.88
CA GLU A 556 -52.02 26.64 -34.71
C GLU A 556 -53.22 27.37 -35.32
N PRO A 557 -53.74 28.42 -34.67
CA PRO A 557 -53.36 28.96 -33.36
C PRO A 557 -53.79 28.04 -32.19
N GLY A 558 -52.91 27.84 -31.22
CA GLY A 558 -53.08 26.88 -30.12
C GLY A 558 -53.08 27.53 -28.74
N LYS A 559 -53.59 26.81 -27.73
CA LYS A 559 -53.51 27.20 -26.30
C LYS A 559 -52.47 26.41 -25.49
N LEU A 560 -51.89 25.38 -26.10
CA LEU A 560 -50.96 24.45 -25.46
C LEU A 560 -49.79 24.19 -26.40
N PHE A 561 -48.60 24.50 -25.91
CA PHE A 561 -47.36 24.35 -26.64
C PHE A 561 -46.39 23.47 -25.87
N GLU A 562 -45.54 22.75 -26.60
CA GLU A 562 -44.46 21.94 -26.07
C GLU A 562 -43.13 22.44 -26.65
N MET A 563 -42.10 22.53 -25.81
CA MET A 563 -40.74 22.91 -26.19
C MET A 563 -39.75 21.93 -25.59
N LYS A 564 -38.82 21.43 -26.42
CA LYS A 564 -37.78 20.50 -25.99
C LYS A 564 -36.59 21.26 -25.41
N LEU A 565 -36.15 20.84 -24.22
CA LEU A 565 -34.89 21.24 -23.60
C LEU A 565 -33.95 20.05 -23.59
N GLN A 566 -32.86 20.13 -24.35
CA GLN A 566 -31.84 19.09 -24.39
C GLN A 566 -30.63 19.52 -23.55
N PRO A 567 -30.32 18.87 -22.41
CA PRO A 567 -29.09 19.16 -21.71
C PRO A 567 -27.87 18.68 -22.52
N LYS A 568 -26.73 19.35 -22.30
CA LYS A 568 -25.43 18.94 -22.85
C LYS A 568 -24.99 17.60 -22.27
N MET A 569 -23.98 17.00 -22.89
CA MET A 569 -23.40 15.72 -22.45
C MET A 569 -23.06 15.77 -20.95
N LEU A 570 -23.27 14.64 -20.30
CA LEU A 570 -22.82 14.42 -18.93
C LEU A 570 -21.29 14.35 -18.90
N VAL A 571 -20.69 14.47 -17.72
CA VAL A 571 -19.22 14.39 -17.55
C VAL A 571 -18.66 13.04 -18.04
N ASN A 572 -19.45 11.96 -17.96
CA ASN A 572 -19.07 10.64 -18.49
C ASN A 572 -19.32 10.47 -20.00
N GLY A 573 -19.67 11.55 -20.70
CA GLY A 573 -19.94 11.57 -22.13
C GLY A 573 -21.31 11.02 -22.55
N ALA A 574 -22.15 10.57 -21.62
CA ALA A 574 -23.49 10.12 -21.95
C ALA A 574 -24.41 11.31 -22.29
N MET A 575 -25.29 11.15 -23.28
CA MET A 575 -26.33 12.14 -23.57
C MET A 575 -27.53 11.93 -22.64
N PRO A 576 -27.91 12.94 -21.82
CA PRO A 576 -29.08 12.83 -20.96
C PRO A 576 -30.38 12.93 -21.75
N SER A 577 -31.44 12.32 -21.22
CA SER A 577 -32.79 12.44 -21.79
C SER A 577 -33.27 13.90 -21.79
N PRO A 578 -34.03 14.33 -22.80
CA PRO A 578 -34.54 15.69 -22.86
C PRO A 578 -35.58 15.96 -21.77
N MET A 579 -35.78 17.23 -21.46
CA MET A 579 -36.90 17.72 -20.66
C MET A 579 -37.90 18.45 -21.55
N TRP A 580 -39.17 18.47 -21.16
CA TRP A 580 -40.25 19.02 -21.97
C TRP A 580 -40.97 20.13 -21.21
N VAL A 581 -40.93 21.34 -21.76
CA VAL A 581 -41.63 22.50 -21.22
C VAL A 581 -43.00 22.59 -21.88
N HIS A 582 -44.04 22.64 -21.06
CA HIS A 582 -45.41 22.87 -21.49
C HIS A 582 -45.87 24.26 -21.13
N ILE A 583 -46.43 24.95 -22.12
CA ILE A 583 -46.86 26.34 -22.03
C ILE A 583 -48.36 26.39 -22.30
N HIS A 584 -49.14 26.87 -21.34
CA HIS A 584 -50.57 27.07 -21.45
C HIS A 584 -50.89 28.57 -21.52
N THR A 585 -51.67 28.97 -22.51
CA THR A 585 -52.13 30.35 -22.69
C THR A 585 -53.64 30.47 -22.50
N SER A 586 -54.10 31.65 -22.04
CA SER A 586 -55.53 31.91 -21.80
C SER A 586 -56.34 31.93 -23.11
N ARG A 587 -55.71 32.35 -24.20
CA ARG A 587 -56.28 32.45 -25.56
C ARG A 587 -55.41 31.74 -26.61
N PRO A 588 -55.98 31.34 -27.76
CA PRO A 588 -55.20 30.74 -28.84
C PRO A 588 -54.22 31.74 -29.44
N VAL A 589 -52.96 31.33 -29.64
CA VAL A 589 -51.88 32.15 -30.19
C VAL A 589 -51.06 31.34 -31.20
N MET A 590 -50.25 32.01 -32.03
CA MET A 590 -49.23 31.36 -32.85
C MET A 590 -47.97 31.14 -32.00
N ALA A 591 -47.23 30.04 -32.19
CA ALA A 591 -46.04 29.72 -31.40
C ALA A 591 -44.98 30.84 -31.48
N ARG A 592 -44.81 31.43 -32.66
CA ARG A 592 -43.92 32.58 -32.90
C ARG A 592 -44.25 33.83 -32.06
N ASN A 593 -45.47 33.93 -31.52
CA ASN A 593 -45.91 35.09 -30.73
C ASN A 593 -45.75 34.86 -29.21
N LEU A 594 -45.33 33.67 -28.77
CA LEU A 594 -45.26 33.33 -27.34
C LEU A 594 -44.31 34.24 -26.55
N GLU A 595 -43.19 34.64 -27.14
CA GLU A 595 -42.20 35.52 -26.50
C GLU A 595 -42.79 36.89 -26.14
N GLY A 596 -43.68 37.43 -26.98
CA GLY A 596 -44.25 38.78 -26.84
C GLY A 596 -45.51 38.88 -25.97
N LEU A 597 -46.02 37.76 -25.42
CA LEU A 597 -47.25 37.78 -24.60
C LEU A 597 -47.00 38.43 -23.23
N ALA A 598 -48.01 39.03 -22.61
CA ALA A 598 -47.89 39.47 -21.21
C ALA A 598 -47.83 38.26 -20.24
N ASP A 599 -47.19 38.40 -19.08
CA ASP A 599 -47.11 37.30 -18.08
C ASP A 599 -48.48 36.80 -17.64
N SER A 600 -49.48 37.69 -17.58
CA SER A 600 -50.88 37.38 -17.25
C SER A 600 -51.59 36.51 -18.30
N GLU A 601 -51.05 36.41 -19.52
CA GLU A 601 -51.61 35.57 -20.58
C GLU A 601 -51.17 34.10 -20.47
N PHE A 602 -50.15 33.81 -19.65
CA PHE A 602 -49.73 32.44 -19.33
C PHE A 602 -50.57 31.88 -18.19
N THR A 603 -51.43 30.92 -18.50
CA THR A 603 -52.27 30.25 -17.50
C THR A 603 -51.46 29.26 -16.65
N ALA A 604 -50.47 28.58 -17.25
CA ALA A 604 -49.53 27.72 -16.56
C ALA A 604 -48.31 27.43 -17.43
N CYS A 605 -47.12 27.42 -16.83
CA CYS A 605 -45.91 26.89 -17.43
C CYS A 605 -45.34 25.79 -16.52
N HIS A 606 -44.98 24.64 -17.08
CA HIS A 606 -44.37 23.58 -16.29
C HIS A 606 -43.41 22.72 -17.11
N VAL A 607 -42.47 22.07 -16.44
CA VAL A 607 -41.52 21.12 -17.04
C VAL A 607 -41.79 19.69 -16.58
N LYS A 608 -41.58 18.73 -17.48
CA LYS A 608 -41.61 17.30 -17.24
C LYS A 608 -40.34 16.61 -17.75
N SER A 609 -40.00 15.46 -17.18
CA SER A 609 -38.97 14.59 -17.74
C SER A 609 -39.45 13.93 -19.04
N ASN A 610 -38.53 13.39 -19.86
CA ASN A 610 -38.89 12.63 -21.06
C ASN A 610 -39.81 11.44 -20.74
N GLU A 611 -39.57 10.76 -19.62
CA GLU A 611 -40.35 9.63 -19.16
C GLU A 611 -41.78 10.03 -18.82
N GLN A 612 -42.02 11.28 -18.39
CA GLN A 612 -43.34 11.80 -18.04
C GLN A 612 -44.01 12.55 -19.21
N ARG A 613 -43.36 12.60 -20.38
CA ARG A 613 -43.92 13.20 -21.60
C ARG A 613 -45.17 12.44 -22.04
N GLY A 614 -46.22 13.15 -22.45
CA GLY A 614 -47.47 12.54 -22.90
C GLY A 614 -48.37 11.97 -21.79
N TYR A 615 -47.91 11.90 -20.55
CA TYR A 615 -48.79 11.56 -19.43
C TYR A 615 -49.69 12.75 -19.09
N ASN A 616 -50.99 12.59 -19.33
CA ASN A 616 -52.05 13.55 -19.10
C ASN A 616 -53.02 13.05 -18.01
N ARG A 617 -53.92 13.94 -17.56
CA ARG A 617 -54.90 13.63 -16.51
C ARG A 617 -55.79 12.43 -16.84
N GLU A 618 -56.14 12.24 -18.11
CA GLU A 618 -56.94 11.12 -18.60
C GLU A 618 -56.23 9.77 -18.39
N ARG A 619 -54.90 9.74 -18.54
CA ARG A 619 -54.07 8.56 -18.28
C ARG A 619 -53.90 8.29 -16.77
N GLU A 620 -53.75 9.33 -15.95
CA GLU A 620 -53.79 9.20 -14.47
C GLU A 620 -55.12 8.58 -14.00
N GLU A 621 -56.25 9.01 -14.61
CA GLU A 621 -57.59 8.50 -14.33
C GLU A 621 -57.82 7.09 -14.90
N ALA A 622 -57.15 6.70 -15.99
CA ALA A 622 -57.19 5.34 -16.55
C ALA A 622 -56.34 4.34 -15.73
N ASP A 623 -55.17 4.74 -15.26
CA ASP A 623 -54.30 3.92 -14.40
C ASP A 623 -54.94 3.72 -13.01
N ALA A 624 -55.56 4.77 -12.44
CA ALA A 624 -56.34 4.67 -11.20
C ALA A 624 -57.54 3.71 -11.31
N ARG A 625 -58.18 3.65 -12.48
CA ARG A 625 -59.27 2.70 -12.77
C ARG A 625 -58.78 1.25 -12.95
N SER A 626 -57.50 1.05 -13.29
CA SER A 626 -56.91 -0.26 -13.59
C SER A 626 -56.22 -0.91 -12.38
N GLY A 627 -56.33 -0.31 -11.19
CA GLY A 627 -55.74 -0.85 -9.95
C GLY A 627 -54.22 -0.84 -9.89
N ARG A 628 -53.54 -0.18 -10.84
CA ARG A 628 -52.08 0.00 -10.81
C ARG A 628 -51.72 1.10 -9.82
N GLU A 629 -50.59 0.94 -9.13
CA GLU A 629 -50.09 1.93 -8.16
C GLU A 629 -50.03 3.33 -8.82
N LYS A 630 -50.59 4.33 -8.12
CA LYS A 630 -50.85 5.67 -8.66
C LYS A 630 -49.52 6.36 -9.02
N VAL A 631 -49.15 6.36 -10.30
CA VAL A 631 -47.96 7.08 -10.78
C VAL A 631 -48.19 8.58 -10.61
N ILE A 632 -47.54 9.20 -9.64
CA ILE A 632 -47.62 10.65 -9.41
C ILE A 632 -46.86 11.35 -10.54
N ILE A 633 -47.59 12.03 -11.45
CA ILE A 633 -46.94 12.85 -12.48
C ILE A 633 -46.42 14.13 -11.83
N HIS A 634 -45.11 14.29 -11.81
CA HIS A 634 -44.50 15.55 -11.39
C HIS A 634 -44.65 16.62 -12.49
N ARG A 635 -45.01 17.83 -12.09
CA ARG A 635 -45.07 19.00 -12.97
C ARG A 635 -44.29 20.13 -12.32
N GLY A 636 -43.04 20.32 -12.73
CA GLY A 636 -42.19 21.37 -12.17
C GLY A 636 -42.73 22.73 -12.58
N LYS A 637 -43.33 23.49 -11.67
CA LYS A 637 -43.91 24.80 -11.97
C LYS A 637 -42.81 25.76 -12.43
N LEU A 638 -43.06 26.44 -13.54
CA LEU A 638 -42.21 27.52 -14.06
C LEU A 638 -42.98 28.83 -14.00
N THR A 639 -42.29 29.91 -13.65
CA THR A 639 -42.83 31.26 -13.77
C THR A 639 -42.98 31.66 -15.24
N PRO A 640 -43.98 32.48 -15.60
CA PRO A 640 -44.09 33.03 -16.95
C PRO A 640 -42.82 33.75 -17.41
N ALA A 641 -42.20 34.54 -16.53
CA ALA A 641 -40.95 35.25 -16.79
C ALA A 641 -39.80 34.29 -17.16
N PHE A 642 -39.59 33.21 -16.40
CA PHE A 642 -38.57 32.21 -16.72
C PHE A 642 -38.90 31.43 -18.00
N CYS A 643 -40.18 31.15 -18.25
CA CYS A 643 -40.59 30.50 -19.49
C CYS A 643 -40.28 31.37 -20.71
N LYS A 644 -40.46 32.69 -20.61
CA LYS A 644 -40.08 33.64 -21.67
C LYS A 644 -38.58 33.70 -21.88
N SER A 645 -37.78 33.71 -20.81
CA SER A 645 -36.32 33.73 -20.97
C SER A 645 -35.82 32.52 -21.75
N LEU A 646 -36.40 31.34 -21.55
CA LEU A 646 -36.09 30.14 -22.34
C LEU A 646 -36.45 30.30 -23.83
N LEU A 647 -37.57 30.96 -24.14
CA LEU A 647 -37.99 31.23 -25.53
C LEU A 647 -37.03 32.20 -26.23
N THR A 648 -36.60 33.25 -25.54
CA THR A 648 -35.65 34.25 -26.07
C THR A 648 -34.25 33.67 -26.28
N SER A 649 -33.78 32.80 -25.38
CA SER A 649 -32.46 32.14 -25.50
C SER A 649 -32.33 31.21 -26.72
N GLY A 650 -33.44 30.63 -27.22
CA GLY A 650 -33.44 29.74 -28.39
C GLY A 650 -33.42 30.43 -29.75
N LEU A 651 -33.76 31.73 -29.82
CA LEU A 651 -33.95 32.45 -31.09
C LEU A 651 -32.72 33.26 -31.56
N GLY A 652 -31.63 33.27 -30.78
CA GLY A 652 -30.45 34.12 -31.05
C GLY A 652 -29.29 33.50 -31.86
N ARG A 653 -29.35 32.23 -32.30
CA ARG A 653 -28.17 31.54 -32.89
C ARG A 653 -28.44 30.55 -34.04
N GLN A 654 -29.44 30.76 -34.89
CA GLN A 654 -29.49 30.09 -36.21
C GLN A 654 -29.32 31.08 -37.37
N PRO A 655 -28.39 30.85 -38.32
CA PRO A 655 -28.41 31.50 -39.62
C PRO A 655 -29.65 31.01 -40.38
N ARG A 656 -30.43 31.96 -40.88
CA ARG A 656 -31.57 31.68 -41.77
C ARG A 656 -31.07 30.96 -43.02
N HIS A 657 -31.35 29.67 -43.18
CA HIS A 657 -31.52 29.08 -44.50
C HIS A 657 -32.60 27.98 -44.50
N SER A 658 -33.61 28.24 -45.31
CA SER A 658 -34.72 27.39 -45.74
C SER A 658 -34.26 26.21 -46.60
N ARG A 659 -34.87 25.03 -46.42
CA ARG A 659 -35.64 24.31 -47.46
C ARG A 659 -36.33 23.07 -46.90
N ALA A 660 -37.51 22.81 -47.44
CA ALA A 660 -38.54 21.84 -47.09
C ALA A 660 -38.14 20.36 -47.06
N GLU A 661 -38.71 19.63 -46.10
CA GLU A 661 -39.13 18.23 -46.28
C GLU A 661 -40.61 18.10 -45.85
N LEU A 662 -41.41 17.53 -46.75
CA LEU A 662 -42.82 17.18 -46.56
C LEU A 662 -42.95 15.81 -45.85
N PRO A 663 -44.10 15.52 -45.21
CA PRO A 663 -44.25 14.45 -44.24
C PRO A 663 -44.41 13.07 -44.88
N SER A 664 -43.75 12.07 -44.27
CA SER A 664 -44.03 10.66 -44.50
C SER A 664 -45.36 10.28 -43.84
N ALA A 665 -46.31 9.83 -44.65
CA ALA A 665 -47.56 9.23 -44.23
C ALA A 665 -47.34 7.76 -43.83
N GLN A 666 -48.13 7.31 -42.84
CA GLN A 666 -48.09 5.98 -42.23
C GLN A 666 -48.39 4.82 -43.19
N ALA A 667 -47.69 3.72 -42.92
CA ALA A 667 -48.03 2.29 -43.03
C ALA A 667 -49.21 1.84 -43.93
N ALA A 668 -48.86 0.95 -44.87
CA ALA A 668 -49.43 -0.39 -44.91
C ALA A 668 -48.32 -1.39 -44.57
#